data_AF-A0A816AWU7-F1
#
_entry.id   AF-A0A816AWU7-F1
#
_cell.length_a   1.000
_cell.length_b   1.000
_cell.length_c   1.000
_cell.angle_alpha   90.00
_cell.angle_beta   90.00
_cell.angle_gamma   90.00
#
_symmetry.space_group_name_H-M   'P 1'
#
loop_
_entity.id
_entity.type
_entity.pdbx_description
1 polymer ?
#
loop_
_entity_poly.entity_id
_entity_poly.type
_entity_poly.pdbx_seq_one_letter_code
_entity_poly.pdbx_strand_id
1 'polypeptide(L)'
;VDCLIVGGGIVGVAVARNLQSTFSNLKCLLVEKEDILAKHQTGHNSGVIHAGVYYKPDSLKAKLCIEGLKRIYEYCDANHLPYRKCGKIIVAVERDQLARLDDLYQRAKQNGVQDVRMLDSNQIREIEPNCRGIRAIHSPHTGIVDYGLLCRHFGKSFEQLGGRIALNFEADKFLPSDDPSYPIRITSKTNSSYLSRYVITCGGLQADQLAMACGGSKNPTIVPFRGDYLKLKRNTEKLKINGNIYPVPDPKFPFLGVHFTPRMDGSVWLGPNAVLSMKREGYGLLDFSPRDMIDHVLNGGLRKLAWKHLGYGFNEMRRAYSLRATVHELQKFVPALNVSDVERGPSGVRAQALSSDGNLVEDFVFETVNTGDLKNRILHVRNAPSPAATSSLPIADMIRLLSIIMSLAQQLAEMGFQQPQIDSAINTGKAANLEQAIDWITSHEGEIASGGVESAQPTLNLSSSTAATTTEAASEANSLKCDECGKLLKDADMATAHALRTNHSSFSECTEAIKPLTVEEKEEMKKKLQERIVARRQEQKIAEEQKAIEMEKKRIVDGKTLSDLKQKREEEEMKKIAEANRREKIETQLAKQRAIEQIEADKRARREKAAAEKNGGIVGDVPTPKPQPIVPPQPARQYDECNLQVRLSDGSTVRQLFKAADRFEKVMEWIRGTQQSGPFILVQNFPKKDFNENDNHKTLTELGLVPSGSLMVKALAHFQT
;
A
#
# COMPACT_ATOMS: atom_id res chain seq x y z
N VAL A 1 -8.20 7.84 -38.04
CA VAL A 1 -8.14 6.49 -37.43
C VAL A 1 -9.41 6.28 -36.63
N ASP A 2 -9.90 5.06 -36.46
CA ASP A 2 -11.19 4.87 -35.80
C ASP A 2 -11.05 4.99 -34.28
N CYS A 3 -9.98 4.41 -33.73
CA CYS A 3 -9.63 4.55 -32.31
C CYS A 3 -8.16 4.95 -32.17
N LEU A 4 -7.90 5.99 -31.37
CA LEU A 4 -6.56 6.42 -31.01
C LEU A 4 -6.32 6.18 -29.52
N ILE A 5 -5.28 5.43 -29.19
CA ILE A 5 -4.89 5.11 -27.81
C ILE A 5 -3.68 5.97 -27.46
N VAL A 6 -3.76 6.74 -26.37
CA VAL A 6 -2.65 7.57 -25.86
C VAL A 6 -1.97 6.86 -24.69
N GLY A 7 -0.69 6.51 -24.86
CA GLY A 7 0.16 5.90 -23.83
C GLY A 7 0.54 4.45 -24.14
N GLY A 8 1.85 4.23 -24.34
CA GLY A 8 2.50 2.94 -24.62
C GLY A 8 2.95 2.19 -23.37
N GLY A 9 2.25 2.36 -22.25
CA GLY A 9 2.35 1.49 -21.07
C GLY A 9 1.53 0.21 -21.24
N ILE A 10 1.75 -0.79 -20.36
CA ILE A 10 1.10 -2.11 -20.46
C ILE A 10 -0.43 -2.06 -20.59
N VAL A 11 -1.08 -1.12 -19.91
CA VAL A 11 -2.55 -0.95 -19.99
C VAL A 11 -2.95 -0.45 -21.38
N GLY A 12 -2.32 0.61 -21.89
CA GLY A 12 -2.66 1.16 -23.21
C GLY A 12 -2.36 0.20 -24.35
N VAL A 13 -1.23 -0.51 -24.28
CA VAL A 13 -0.88 -1.51 -25.29
C VAL A 13 -1.82 -2.73 -25.22
N ALA A 14 -2.20 -3.17 -24.01
CA ALA A 14 -3.19 -4.24 -23.85
C ALA A 14 -4.56 -3.85 -24.43
N VAL A 15 -5.02 -2.61 -24.20
CA VAL A 15 -6.26 -2.07 -24.78
C VAL A 15 -6.18 -2.03 -26.30
N ALA A 16 -5.11 -1.47 -26.88
CA ALA A 16 -4.93 -1.38 -28.33
C ALA A 16 -4.93 -2.77 -28.98
N ARG A 17 -4.18 -3.72 -28.40
CA ARG A 17 -4.15 -5.11 -28.84
C ARG A 17 -5.53 -5.76 -28.77
N ASN A 18 -6.24 -5.59 -27.65
CA ASN A 18 -7.56 -6.20 -27.43
C ASN A 18 -8.57 -5.70 -28.47
N LEU A 19 -8.65 -4.37 -28.67
CA LEU A 19 -9.50 -3.76 -29.68
C LEU A 19 -9.22 -4.30 -31.08
N GLN A 20 -7.94 -4.32 -31.49
CA GLN A 20 -7.56 -4.81 -32.83
C GLN A 20 -7.84 -6.31 -33.01
N SER A 21 -7.61 -7.12 -31.96
CA SER A 21 -7.87 -8.56 -32.01
C SER A 21 -9.36 -8.90 -32.12
N THR A 22 -10.23 -8.09 -31.50
CA THR A 22 -11.68 -8.29 -31.55
C THR A 22 -12.29 -7.71 -32.81
N PHE A 23 -11.77 -6.58 -33.29
CA PHE A 23 -12.30 -5.86 -34.45
C PHE A 23 -11.22 -5.67 -35.50
N SER A 24 -11.00 -6.70 -36.32
CA SER A 24 -9.96 -6.71 -37.36
C SER A 24 -10.07 -5.54 -38.35
N ASN A 25 -11.27 -5.01 -38.57
CA ASN A 25 -11.52 -3.89 -39.48
C ASN A 25 -11.32 -2.51 -38.84
N LEU A 26 -11.18 -2.40 -37.52
CA LEU A 26 -10.95 -1.10 -36.87
C LEU A 26 -9.51 -0.64 -37.13
N LYS A 27 -9.36 0.60 -37.59
CA LYS A 27 -8.05 1.24 -37.76
C LYS A 27 -7.62 1.83 -36.42
N CYS A 28 -6.89 1.05 -35.62
CA CYS A 28 -6.36 1.50 -34.33
C CYS A 28 -4.95 2.11 -34.48
N LEU A 29 -4.71 3.20 -33.77
CA LEU A 29 -3.39 3.83 -33.64
C LEU A 29 -3.05 4.02 -32.16
N LEU A 30 -1.90 3.52 -31.72
CA LEU A 30 -1.35 3.83 -30.41
C LEU A 30 -0.27 4.91 -30.56
N VAL A 31 -0.36 5.98 -29.77
CA VAL A 31 0.66 7.02 -29.70
C VAL A 31 1.40 6.97 -28.35
N GLU A 32 2.72 7.07 -28.37
CA GLU A 32 3.58 7.09 -27.20
C GLU A 32 4.59 8.24 -27.34
N LYS A 33 4.81 8.98 -26.26
CA LYS A 33 5.69 10.15 -26.26
C LYS A 33 7.17 9.77 -26.31
N GLU A 34 7.50 8.59 -25.80
CA GLU A 34 8.85 8.07 -25.79
C GLU A 34 9.21 7.36 -27.10
N ASP A 35 10.50 7.12 -27.27
CA ASP A 35 11.10 6.36 -28.37
C ASP A 35 10.97 4.84 -28.22
N ILE A 36 10.37 4.38 -27.12
CA ILE A 36 10.13 2.96 -26.84
C ILE A 36 8.92 2.76 -25.92
N LEU A 37 8.18 1.68 -26.13
CA LEU A 37 7.10 1.27 -25.23
C LEU A 37 7.63 0.89 -23.83
N ALA A 38 6.78 1.08 -22.83
CA ALA A 38 7.04 0.72 -21.43
C ALA A 38 8.25 1.41 -20.76
N LYS A 39 8.67 2.59 -21.23
CA LYS A 39 9.81 3.32 -20.62
C LYS A 39 9.55 3.81 -19.20
N HIS A 40 8.29 4.09 -18.85
CA HIS A 40 7.91 4.64 -17.54
C HIS A 40 7.48 3.55 -16.54
N GLN A 41 6.32 3.69 -15.88
CA GLN A 41 5.86 2.83 -14.78
C GLN A 41 5.85 1.31 -15.11
N THR A 42 5.61 0.95 -16.37
CA THR A 42 5.64 -0.46 -16.83
C THR A 42 7.05 -1.06 -16.84
N GLY A 43 8.08 -0.27 -17.16
CA GLY A 43 9.48 -0.72 -17.05
C GLY A 43 10.03 -0.57 -15.64
N HIS A 44 9.49 0.38 -14.86
CA HIS A 44 9.93 0.73 -13.52
C HIS A 44 8.99 0.21 -12.42
N ASN A 45 8.78 -1.10 -12.38
CA ASN A 45 8.03 -1.77 -11.31
C ASN A 45 8.75 -3.02 -10.81
N SER A 46 8.17 -3.65 -9.78
CA SER A 46 8.73 -4.83 -9.11
C SER A 46 8.66 -6.12 -9.94
N GLY A 47 7.92 -6.13 -11.06
CA GLY A 47 7.73 -7.32 -11.90
C GLY A 47 6.74 -8.34 -11.33
N VAL A 48 6.09 -8.05 -10.19
CA VAL A 48 5.26 -9.04 -9.49
C VAL A 48 3.93 -9.27 -10.20
N ILE A 49 3.61 -10.54 -10.47
CA ILE A 49 2.29 -11.00 -10.89
C ILE A 49 1.48 -11.28 -9.61
N HIS A 50 0.58 -10.37 -9.26
CA HIS A 50 -0.11 -10.39 -7.98
C HIS A 50 -1.25 -11.41 -7.94
N ALA A 51 -1.39 -12.12 -6.81
CA ALA A 51 -2.45 -13.11 -6.63
C ALA A 51 -3.77 -12.59 -6.02
N GLY A 52 -3.91 -11.28 -5.75
CA GLY A 52 -5.18 -10.72 -5.25
C GLY A 52 -5.35 -10.61 -3.73
N VAL A 53 -4.29 -10.83 -2.93
CA VAL A 53 -4.39 -10.93 -1.45
C VAL A 53 -4.85 -9.62 -0.76
N TYR A 54 -4.42 -8.46 -1.23
CA TYR A 54 -4.55 -7.20 -0.48
C TYR A 54 -5.88 -6.47 -0.70
N TYR A 55 -6.52 -6.70 -1.83
CA TYR A 55 -7.57 -5.81 -2.35
C TYR A 55 -8.89 -6.05 -1.64
N LYS A 56 -9.63 -4.96 -1.41
CA LYS A 56 -10.97 -5.02 -0.82
C LYS A 56 -11.84 -6.00 -1.62
N PRO A 57 -12.57 -6.91 -0.96
CA PRO A 57 -13.50 -7.79 -1.65
C PRO A 57 -14.47 -7.01 -2.54
N ASP A 58 -14.87 -7.64 -3.64
CA ASP A 58 -15.76 -7.10 -4.67
C ASP A 58 -15.27 -5.89 -5.48
N SER A 59 -14.12 -5.30 -5.12
CA SER A 59 -13.48 -4.24 -5.90
C SER A 59 -13.03 -4.72 -7.28
N LEU A 60 -12.92 -3.79 -8.24
CA LEU A 60 -12.37 -4.09 -9.56
C LEU A 60 -10.93 -4.59 -9.44
N LYS A 61 -10.12 -4.00 -8.56
CA LYS A 61 -8.77 -4.50 -8.26
C LYS A 61 -8.76 -5.96 -7.82
N ALA A 62 -9.67 -6.40 -6.96
CA ALA A 62 -9.72 -7.80 -6.53
C ALA A 62 -10.08 -8.72 -7.70
N LYS A 63 -11.20 -8.44 -8.37
CA LYS A 63 -11.75 -9.25 -9.47
C LYS A 63 -10.76 -9.36 -10.64
N LEU A 64 -10.31 -8.21 -11.15
CA LEU A 64 -9.42 -8.15 -12.32
C LEU A 64 -7.99 -8.61 -12.00
N CYS A 65 -7.56 -8.62 -10.73
CA CYS A 65 -6.23 -9.16 -10.37
C CYS A 65 -6.20 -10.68 -10.42
N ILE A 66 -7.26 -11.35 -9.95
CA ILE A 66 -7.33 -12.81 -9.95
C ILE A 66 -7.45 -13.34 -11.37
N GLU A 67 -8.32 -12.71 -12.16
CA GLU A 67 -8.43 -13.03 -13.58
C GLU A 67 -7.13 -12.70 -14.34
N GLY A 68 -6.53 -11.55 -14.03
CA GLY A 68 -5.29 -11.08 -14.65
C GLY A 68 -4.11 -12.02 -14.39
N LEU A 69 -3.98 -12.54 -13.17
CA LEU A 69 -2.96 -13.54 -12.80
C LEU A 69 -3.00 -14.74 -13.77
N LYS A 70 -4.19 -15.33 -13.95
CA LYS A 70 -4.39 -16.50 -14.81
C LYS A 70 -4.04 -16.18 -16.26
N ARG A 71 -4.63 -15.10 -16.80
CA ARG A 71 -4.45 -14.71 -18.21
C ARG A 71 -3.02 -14.31 -18.56
N ILE A 72 -2.28 -13.71 -17.63
CA ILE A 72 -0.87 -13.37 -17.85
C ILE A 72 -0.02 -14.65 -17.94
N TYR A 73 -0.25 -15.65 -17.07
CA TYR A 73 0.44 -16.93 -17.19
C TYR A 73 0.11 -17.63 -18.51
N GLU A 74 -1.18 -17.75 -18.85
CA GLU A 74 -1.63 -18.34 -20.11
C GLU A 74 -1.02 -17.63 -21.33
N TYR A 75 -0.97 -16.30 -21.30
CA TYR A 75 -0.35 -15.54 -22.37
C TYR A 75 1.15 -15.83 -22.47
N CYS A 76 1.86 -15.84 -21.34
CA CYS A 76 3.28 -16.14 -21.34
C CYS A 76 3.57 -17.57 -21.81
N ASP A 77 2.78 -18.55 -21.38
CA ASP A 77 2.89 -19.95 -21.83
C ASP A 77 2.69 -20.07 -23.33
N ALA A 78 1.61 -19.47 -23.86
CA ALA A 78 1.27 -19.52 -25.29
C ALA A 78 2.30 -18.82 -26.20
N ASN A 79 3.05 -17.85 -25.67
CA ASN A 79 4.04 -17.08 -26.44
C ASN A 79 5.48 -17.37 -26.02
N HIS A 80 5.71 -18.40 -25.20
CA HIS A 80 7.02 -18.78 -24.68
C HIS A 80 7.79 -17.63 -24.01
N LEU A 81 7.08 -16.77 -23.27
CA LEU A 81 7.67 -15.66 -22.53
C LEU A 81 8.09 -16.11 -21.12
N PRO A 82 9.29 -15.73 -20.65
CA PRO A 82 9.79 -16.19 -19.38
C PRO A 82 9.04 -15.52 -18.21
N TYR A 83 8.60 -16.34 -17.26
CA TYR A 83 8.10 -15.92 -15.96
C TYR A 83 8.54 -16.93 -14.88
N ARG A 84 8.34 -16.58 -13.61
CA ARG A 84 8.60 -17.49 -12.49
C ARG A 84 7.52 -17.41 -11.42
N LYS A 85 6.90 -18.55 -11.08
CA LYS A 85 6.00 -18.72 -9.93
C LYS A 85 6.83 -18.93 -8.65
N CYS A 86 7.34 -17.84 -8.09
CA CYS A 86 8.22 -17.90 -6.91
C CYS A 86 7.47 -17.83 -5.57
N GLY A 87 6.14 -17.66 -5.59
CA GLY A 87 5.33 -17.48 -4.39
C GLY A 87 5.55 -16.12 -3.71
N LYS A 88 4.75 -15.91 -2.66
CA LYS A 88 4.85 -14.78 -1.75
C LYS A 88 4.51 -15.20 -0.33
N ILE A 89 5.29 -14.74 0.64
CA ILE A 89 4.93 -14.73 2.05
C ILE A 89 4.68 -13.30 2.54
N ILE A 90 3.60 -13.11 3.29
CA ILE A 90 3.27 -11.86 3.99
C ILE A 90 3.47 -12.13 5.47
N VAL A 91 4.47 -11.51 6.09
CA VAL A 91 5.02 -11.93 7.37
C VAL A 91 4.68 -10.93 8.46
N ALA A 92 4.11 -11.43 9.57
CA ALA A 92 3.98 -10.68 10.81
C ALA A 92 5.23 -10.89 11.66
N VAL A 93 5.96 -9.82 11.95
CA VAL A 93 7.17 -9.82 12.79
C VAL A 93 6.90 -9.31 14.20
N GLU A 94 5.79 -8.61 14.41
CA GLU A 94 5.35 -8.05 15.70
C GLU A 94 3.96 -8.58 16.07
N ARG A 95 3.65 -8.69 17.37
CA ARG A 95 2.40 -9.33 17.86
C ARG A 95 1.15 -8.53 17.50
N ASP A 96 1.24 -7.21 17.42
CA ASP A 96 0.15 -6.30 17.03
C ASP A 96 -0.24 -6.41 15.54
N GLN A 97 0.59 -7.07 14.73
CA GLN A 97 0.32 -7.33 13.31
C GLN A 97 -0.55 -8.58 13.11
N LEU A 98 -0.69 -9.45 14.12
CA LEU A 98 -1.36 -10.75 13.97
C LEU A 98 -2.85 -10.60 13.61
N ALA A 99 -3.58 -9.71 14.28
CA ALA A 99 -4.99 -9.47 13.96
C ALA A 99 -5.17 -8.99 12.51
N ARG A 100 -4.32 -8.06 12.07
CA ARG A 100 -4.32 -7.57 10.68
C ARG A 100 -3.93 -8.65 9.67
N LEU A 101 -3.03 -9.55 10.04
CA LEU A 101 -2.67 -10.71 9.21
C LEU A 101 -3.86 -11.67 9.09
N ASP A 102 -4.58 -11.93 10.18
CA ASP A 102 -5.77 -12.79 10.16
C ASP A 102 -6.89 -12.18 9.29
N ASP A 103 -7.15 -10.87 9.40
CA ASP A 103 -8.10 -10.17 8.55
C ASP A 103 -7.70 -10.25 7.06
N LEU A 104 -6.42 -10.07 6.77
CA LEU A 104 -5.88 -10.17 5.41
C LEU A 104 -6.00 -11.58 4.84
N TYR A 105 -5.87 -12.61 5.68
CA TYR A 105 -6.06 -14.00 5.28
C TYR A 105 -7.53 -14.28 4.94
N GLN A 106 -8.48 -13.78 5.74
CA GLN A 106 -9.90 -13.92 5.42
C GLN A 106 -10.27 -13.19 4.14
N ARG A 107 -9.71 -11.99 3.92
CA ARG A 107 -9.85 -11.25 2.67
C ARG A 107 -9.33 -12.03 1.46
N ALA A 108 -8.17 -12.66 1.59
CA ALA A 108 -7.62 -13.50 0.53
C ALA A 108 -8.56 -14.67 0.18
N LYS A 109 -9.16 -15.31 1.19
CA LYS A 109 -10.17 -16.36 0.96
C LYS A 109 -11.42 -15.83 0.28
N GLN A 110 -11.96 -14.70 0.74
CA GLN A 110 -13.13 -14.05 0.15
C GLN A 110 -12.91 -13.67 -1.31
N ASN A 111 -11.71 -13.19 -1.64
CA ASN A 111 -11.35 -12.89 -3.02
C ASN A 111 -11.23 -14.16 -3.88
N GLY A 112 -11.05 -15.35 -3.29
CA GLY A 112 -10.83 -16.59 -4.04
C GLY A 112 -9.36 -16.83 -4.42
N VAL A 113 -8.41 -16.32 -3.63
CA VAL A 113 -6.98 -16.56 -3.86
C VAL A 113 -6.68 -18.05 -3.67
N GLN A 114 -6.24 -18.71 -4.75
CA GLN A 114 -5.96 -20.15 -4.77
C GLN A 114 -4.80 -20.53 -3.85
N ASP A 115 -4.97 -21.66 -3.16
CA ASP A 115 -3.97 -22.31 -2.29
C ASP A 115 -3.33 -21.39 -1.23
N VAL A 116 -4.06 -20.33 -0.84
CA VAL A 116 -3.61 -19.43 0.21
C VAL A 116 -3.66 -20.16 1.56
N ARG A 117 -2.56 -20.14 2.30
CA ARG A 117 -2.46 -20.80 3.61
C ARG A 117 -1.79 -19.92 4.63
N MET A 118 -2.17 -20.11 5.88
CA MET A 118 -1.49 -19.53 7.02
C MET A 118 -0.29 -20.41 7.40
N LEU A 119 0.83 -19.78 7.75
CA LEU A 119 2.07 -20.42 8.18
C LEU A 119 2.40 -20.04 9.62
N ASP A 120 2.96 -20.98 10.35
CA ASP A 120 3.69 -20.72 11.61
C ASP A 120 5.17 -20.35 11.36
N SER A 121 5.90 -20.07 12.44
CA SER A 121 7.31 -19.68 12.38
C SER A 121 8.25 -20.76 11.80
N ASN A 122 7.96 -22.05 11.99
CA ASN A 122 8.76 -23.14 11.44
C ASN A 122 8.52 -23.25 9.93
N GLN A 123 7.26 -23.23 9.51
CA GLN A 123 6.88 -23.31 8.10
C GLN A 123 7.37 -22.09 7.28
N ILE A 124 7.48 -20.91 7.90
CA ILE A 124 8.15 -19.75 7.29
C ILE A 124 9.60 -20.10 6.93
N ARG A 125 10.34 -20.73 7.84
CA ARG A 125 11.75 -21.10 7.62
C ARG A 125 11.91 -22.22 6.60
N GLU A 126 10.94 -23.11 6.47
CA GLU A 126 10.96 -24.15 5.43
C GLU A 126 10.87 -23.55 4.02
N ILE A 127 10.03 -22.51 3.84
CA ILE A 127 9.84 -21.85 2.54
C ILE A 127 10.92 -20.79 2.28
N GLU A 128 11.23 -19.96 3.28
CA GLU A 128 12.26 -18.93 3.24
C GLU A 128 13.23 -19.11 4.42
N PRO A 129 14.32 -19.88 4.27
CA PRO A 129 15.25 -20.23 5.36
C PRO A 129 15.85 -19.04 6.10
N ASN A 130 16.05 -17.94 5.39
CA ASN A 130 16.60 -16.69 5.92
C ASN A 130 15.53 -15.76 6.50
N CYS A 131 14.25 -16.05 6.31
CA CYS A 131 13.15 -15.26 6.84
C CYS A 131 12.84 -15.62 8.30
N ARG A 132 12.45 -14.63 9.08
CA ARG A 132 11.93 -14.77 10.44
C ARG A 132 10.59 -14.05 10.56
N GLY A 133 9.74 -14.57 11.42
CA GLY A 133 8.39 -14.07 11.66
C GLY A 133 7.64 -14.92 12.67
N ILE A 134 6.57 -14.35 13.22
CA ILE A 134 5.67 -15.01 14.17
C ILE A 134 4.70 -15.93 13.41
N ARG A 135 4.01 -15.37 12.40
CA ARG A 135 3.08 -16.05 11.48
C ARG A 135 3.14 -15.37 10.12
N ALA A 136 2.72 -16.07 9.06
CA ALA A 136 2.68 -15.50 7.72
C ALA A 136 1.52 -16.04 6.88
N ILE A 137 1.08 -15.28 5.87
CA ILE A 137 0.25 -15.79 4.78
C ILE A 137 1.16 -16.21 3.65
N HIS A 138 0.98 -17.43 3.12
CA HIS A 138 1.63 -17.91 1.92
C HIS A 138 0.66 -17.90 0.74
N SER A 139 1.09 -17.29 -0.37
CA SER A 139 0.40 -17.28 -1.67
C SER A 139 1.34 -17.90 -2.71
N PRO A 140 1.20 -19.21 -3.01
CA PRO A 140 2.14 -19.95 -3.84
C PRO A 140 2.12 -19.52 -5.32
N HIS A 141 0.96 -19.06 -5.81
CA HIS A 141 0.77 -18.69 -7.22
C HIS A 141 1.24 -17.28 -7.57
N THR A 142 1.64 -16.48 -6.59
CA THR A 142 2.28 -15.18 -6.86
C THR A 142 3.58 -15.43 -7.64
N GLY A 143 3.82 -14.63 -8.69
CA GLY A 143 5.00 -14.81 -9.53
C GLY A 143 5.67 -13.51 -9.89
N ILE A 144 6.62 -13.59 -10.82
CA ILE A 144 7.34 -12.46 -11.38
C ILE A 144 7.50 -12.61 -12.89
N VAL A 145 7.54 -11.47 -13.58
CA VAL A 145 7.76 -11.32 -15.02
C VAL A 145 8.42 -9.98 -15.32
N ASP A 146 9.09 -9.87 -16.46
CA ASP A 146 9.48 -8.57 -17.01
C ASP A 146 8.29 -7.93 -17.75
N TYR A 147 7.58 -7.02 -17.08
CA TYR A 147 6.46 -6.30 -17.69
C TYR A 147 6.86 -5.39 -18.86
N GLY A 148 8.13 -4.94 -18.93
CA GLY A 148 8.64 -4.19 -20.07
C GLY A 148 8.75 -5.09 -21.31
N LEU A 149 9.30 -6.29 -21.13
CA LEU A 149 9.35 -7.31 -22.19
C LEU A 149 7.93 -7.70 -22.64
N LEU A 150 7.05 -7.99 -21.68
CA LEU A 150 5.66 -8.36 -21.97
C LEU A 150 4.90 -7.26 -22.72
N CYS A 151 5.07 -5.99 -22.32
CA CYS A 151 4.45 -4.86 -23.00
C CYS A 151 4.93 -4.71 -24.44
N ARG A 152 6.25 -4.82 -24.68
CA ARG A 152 6.79 -4.79 -26.04
C ARG A 152 6.29 -5.96 -26.89
N HIS A 153 6.10 -7.13 -26.28
CA HIS A 153 5.49 -8.27 -26.97
C HIS A 153 4.02 -8.02 -27.32
N PHE A 154 3.23 -7.42 -26.41
CA PHE A 154 1.88 -6.96 -26.72
C PHE A 154 1.87 -5.97 -27.88
N GLY A 155 2.84 -5.05 -27.93
CA GLY A 155 3.00 -4.07 -29.01
C GLY A 155 3.25 -4.74 -30.36
N LYS A 156 4.19 -5.69 -30.44
CA LYS A 156 4.43 -6.49 -31.65
C LYS A 156 3.18 -7.26 -32.08
N SER A 157 2.48 -7.87 -31.13
CA SER A 157 1.24 -8.58 -31.40
C SER A 157 0.14 -7.65 -31.93
N PHE A 158 0.04 -6.42 -31.40
CA PHE A 158 -0.89 -5.40 -31.90
C PHE A 158 -0.58 -5.00 -33.36
N GLU A 159 0.70 -4.79 -33.70
CA GLU A 159 1.10 -4.47 -35.08
C GLU A 159 0.83 -5.64 -36.04
N GLN A 160 1.08 -6.88 -35.61
CA GLN A 160 0.76 -8.10 -36.38
C GLN A 160 -0.74 -8.25 -36.67
N LEU A 161 -1.59 -7.72 -35.79
CA LEU A 161 -3.05 -7.69 -35.97
C LEU A 161 -3.53 -6.53 -36.87
N GLY A 162 -2.62 -5.73 -37.43
CA GLY A 162 -2.92 -4.59 -38.31
C GLY A 162 -2.99 -3.23 -37.61
N GLY A 163 -2.71 -3.19 -36.30
CA GLY A 163 -2.58 -1.95 -35.54
C GLY A 163 -1.33 -1.15 -35.92
N ARG A 164 -1.33 0.15 -35.61
CA ARG A 164 -0.15 1.02 -35.84
C ARG A 164 0.32 1.65 -34.55
N ILE A 165 1.65 1.76 -34.37
CA ILE A 165 2.27 2.45 -33.23
C ILE A 165 3.05 3.67 -33.74
N ALA A 166 2.82 4.83 -33.14
CA ALA A 166 3.57 6.05 -33.38
C ALA A 166 4.30 6.46 -32.09
N LEU A 167 5.62 6.27 -32.10
CA LEU A 167 6.52 6.70 -31.03
C LEU A 167 6.92 8.17 -31.22
N ASN A 168 7.50 8.79 -30.20
CA ASN A 168 7.87 10.22 -30.18
C ASN A 168 6.69 11.17 -30.44
N PHE A 169 5.46 10.77 -30.08
CA PHE A 169 4.25 11.57 -30.18
C PHE A 169 3.73 11.91 -28.77
N GLU A 170 4.12 13.07 -28.25
CA GLU A 170 3.61 13.57 -26.98
C GLU A 170 2.30 14.33 -27.19
N ALA A 171 1.17 13.65 -26.99
CA ALA A 171 -0.16 14.24 -27.09
C ALA A 171 -0.32 15.44 -26.12
N ASP A 172 -0.79 16.58 -26.65
CA ASP A 172 -0.91 17.85 -25.93
C ASP A 172 -2.35 18.35 -25.88
N LYS A 173 -2.99 18.53 -27.06
CA LYS A 173 -4.36 19.07 -27.15
C LYS A 173 -5.29 18.13 -27.90
N PHE A 174 -6.54 18.10 -27.43
CA PHE A 174 -7.65 17.36 -28.01
C PHE A 174 -8.72 18.39 -28.40
N LEU A 175 -8.90 18.59 -29.70
CA LEU A 175 -9.75 19.64 -30.24
C LEU A 175 -10.82 19.02 -31.16
N PRO A 176 -11.98 19.66 -31.30
CA PRO A 176 -12.91 19.32 -32.38
C PRO A 176 -12.24 19.44 -33.75
N SER A 177 -12.66 18.59 -34.67
CA SER A 177 -12.25 18.59 -36.07
C SER A 177 -13.47 18.88 -36.95
N ASP A 178 -13.24 19.59 -38.05
CA ASP A 178 -14.28 19.87 -39.05
C ASP A 178 -14.67 18.63 -39.87
N ASP A 179 -13.91 17.53 -39.75
CA ASP A 179 -14.21 16.25 -40.38
C ASP A 179 -15.26 15.47 -39.56
N PRO A 180 -16.50 15.27 -40.05
CA PRO A 180 -17.54 14.56 -39.32
C PRO A 180 -17.21 13.07 -39.08
N SER A 181 -16.39 12.47 -39.95
CA SER A 181 -15.98 11.06 -39.84
C SER A 181 -14.95 10.84 -38.74
N TYR A 182 -14.14 11.88 -38.48
CA TYR A 182 -13.07 11.90 -37.49
C TYR A 182 -13.11 13.22 -36.69
N PRO A 183 -14.11 13.39 -35.80
CA PRO A 183 -14.40 14.65 -35.12
C PRO A 183 -13.38 15.09 -34.07
N ILE A 184 -12.35 14.29 -33.79
CA ILE A 184 -11.32 14.61 -32.80
C ILE A 184 -9.98 14.83 -33.50
N ARG A 185 -9.38 16.00 -33.31
CA ARG A 185 -7.99 16.29 -33.65
C ARG A 185 -7.11 16.21 -32.41
N ILE A 186 -6.17 15.28 -32.43
CA ILE A 186 -5.15 15.13 -31.39
C ILE A 186 -3.86 15.73 -31.92
N THR A 187 -3.31 16.71 -31.21
CA THR A 187 -2.06 17.39 -31.58
C THR A 187 -0.93 17.01 -30.62
N SER A 188 0.28 16.83 -31.15
CA SER A 188 1.49 16.65 -30.34
C SER A 188 2.10 18.00 -29.94
N LYS A 189 2.98 17.99 -28.95
CA LYS A 189 3.82 19.16 -28.62
C LYS A 189 4.72 19.64 -29.76
N THR A 190 5.01 18.76 -30.72
CA THR A 190 5.78 19.08 -31.94
C THR A 190 4.90 19.49 -33.12
N ASN A 191 3.62 19.78 -32.88
CA ASN A 191 2.62 20.18 -33.88
C ASN A 191 2.30 19.13 -34.96
N SER A 192 2.63 17.86 -34.73
CA SER A 192 2.08 16.75 -35.53
C SER A 192 0.65 16.47 -35.08
N SER A 193 -0.22 15.98 -35.97
CA SER A 193 -1.61 15.72 -35.59
C SER A 193 -2.20 14.47 -36.22
N TYR A 194 -3.16 13.87 -35.52
CA TYR A 194 -3.98 12.78 -36.01
C TYR A 194 -5.45 13.11 -35.83
N LEU A 195 -6.27 12.66 -36.77
CA LEU A 195 -7.73 12.69 -36.66
C LEU A 195 -8.24 11.33 -36.20
N SER A 196 -9.13 11.33 -35.21
CA SER A 196 -9.72 10.12 -34.64
C SER A 196 -11.23 10.24 -34.44
N ARG A 197 -11.92 9.10 -34.43
CA ARG A 197 -13.33 9.03 -34.04
C ARG A 197 -13.50 8.86 -32.54
N TYR A 198 -12.67 8.01 -31.94
CA TYR A 198 -12.62 7.77 -30.50
C TYR A 198 -11.20 7.90 -29.96
N VAL A 199 -11.06 8.30 -28.70
CA VAL A 199 -9.78 8.36 -28.01
C VAL A 199 -9.86 7.63 -26.68
N ILE A 200 -8.83 6.83 -26.38
CA ILE A 200 -8.64 6.22 -25.06
C ILE A 200 -7.31 6.71 -24.50
N THR A 201 -7.30 7.34 -23.33
CA THR A 201 -6.05 7.79 -22.70
C THR A 201 -5.65 6.87 -21.56
N CYS A 202 -4.44 6.33 -21.64
CA CYS A 202 -3.79 5.51 -20.62
C CYS A 202 -2.51 6.21 -20.12
N GLY A 203 -2.62 7.49 -19.75
CA GLY A 203 -1.49 8.38 -19.47
C GLY A 203 -0.70 8.13 -18.18
N GLY A 204 -1.13 7.20 -17.33
CA GLY A 204 -0.42 6.88 -16.07
C GLY A 204 -0.17 8.12 -15.22
N LEU A 205 1.10 8.50 -15.05
CA LEU A 205 1.52 9.72 -14.34
C LEU A 205 0.91 11.01 -14.89
N GLN A 206 0.45 11.02 -16.15
CA GLN A 206 -0.14 12.17 -16.82
C GLN A 206 -1.67 12.09 -16.96
N ALA A 207 -2.33 11.13 -16.31
CA ALA A 207 -3.76 10.86 -16.52
C ALA A 207 -4.66 12.07 -16.24
N ASP A 208 -4.41 12.83 -15.17
CA ASP A 208 -5.11 14.06 -14.82
C ASP A 208 -4.89 15.21 -15.80
N GLN A 209 -3.66 15.41 -16.27
CA GLN A 209 -3.35 16.42 -17.28
C GLN A 209 -4.03 16.11 -18.62
N LEU A 210 -4.03 14.85 -19.05
CA LEU A 210 -4.71 14.45 -20.29
C LEU A 210 -6.23 14.65 -20.19
N ALA A 211 -6.86 14.39 -19.05
CA ALA A 211 -8.29 14.67 -18.91
C ALA A 211 -8.59 16.16 -18.91
N MET A 212 -7.79 16.99 -18.22
CA MET A 212 -7.96 18.45 -18.27
C MET A 212 -7.77 18.98 -19.69
N ALA A 213 -6.83 18.44 -20.47
CA ALA A 213 -6.62 18.79 -21.87
C ALA A 213 -7.81 18.44 -22.78
N CYS A 214 -8.72 17.57 -22.32
CA CYS A 214 -9.96 17.20 -23.01
C CYS A 214 -11.20 17.89 -22.44
N GLY A 215 -11.04 18.86 -21.53
CA GLY A 215 -12.16 19.52 -20.84
C GLY A 215 -12.78 18.71 -19.70
N GLY A 216 -12.17 17.59 -19.32
CA GLY A 216 -12.58 16.75 -18.19
C GLY A 216 -12.18 17.30 -16.83
N SER A 217 -12.64 16.64 -15.76
CA SER A 217 -12.36 17.05 -14.38
C SER A 217 -10.87 16.94 -14.04
N LYS A 218 -10.38 17.84 -13.17
CA LYS A 218 -9.04 17.70 -12.55
C LYS A 218 -8.99 16.59 -11.50
N ASN A 219 -10.14 16.18 -10.97
CA ASN A 219 -10.24 15.15 -9.93
C ASN A 219 -10.54 13.77 -10.56
N PRO A 220 -9.96 12.68 -10.03
CA PRO A 220 -8.88 12.68 -9.04
C PRO A 220 -7.57 13.22 -9.64
N THR A 221 -6.76 13.89 -8.82
CA THR A 221 -5.45 14.40 -9.25
C THR A 221 -4.37 13.35 -9.03
N ILE A 222 -3.38 13.30 -9.92
CA ILE A 222 -2.26 12.35 -9.81
C ILE A 222 -1.11 13.00 -9.04
N VAL A 223 -0.68 12.32 -7.98
CA VAL A 223 0.51 12.67 -7.19
C VAL A 223 1.58 11.59 -7.38
N PRO A 224 2.81 11.95 -7.79
CA PRO A 224 3.89 11.00 -8.03
C PRO A 224 4.61 10.64 -6.72
N PHE A 225 4.52 9.38 -6.31
CA PHE A 225 5.34 8.84 -5.22
C PHE A 225 6.48 8.01 -5.79
N ARG A 226 7.71 8.49 -5.65
CA ARG A 226 8.92 7.74 -6.01
C ARG A 226 9.22 6.70 -4.94
N GLY A 227 9.49 5.50 -5.39
CA GLY A 227 9.97 4.39 -4.59
C GLY A 227 11.34 3.94 -5.06
N ASP A 228 12.35 4.17 -4.22
CA ASP A 228 13.73 3.76 -4.43
C ASP A 228 13.92 2.34 -3.89
N TYR A 229 14.51 1.48 -4.71
CA TYR A 229 14.91 0.13 -4.31
C TYR A 229 16.39 0.09 -3.95
N LEU A 230 16.75 -0.81 -3.05
CA LEU A 230 18.11 -1.33 -2.95
C LEU A 230 18.19 -2.63 -3.74
N LYS A 231 19.40 -3.03 -4.10
CA LYS A 231 19.69 -4.30 -4.76
C LYS A 231 20.62 -5.13 -3.88
N LEU A 232 20.35 -6.42 -3.77
CA LEU A 232 21.24 -7.35 -3.09
C LEU A 232 22.46 -7.64 -4.00
N LYS A 233 23.68 -7.57 -3.45
CA LYS A 233 24.92 -7.81 -4.19
C LYS A 233 25.06 -9.30 -4.58
N ARG A 234 25.81 -9.58 -5.63
CA ARG A 234 25.97 -10.97 -6.15
C ARG A 234 26.63 -11.94 -5.16
N ASN A 235 27.54 -11.47 -4.31
CA ASN A 235 28.31 -12.34 -3.39
C ASN A 235 27.58 -12.68 -2.08
N THR A 236 26.24 -12.62 -2.06
CA THR A 236 25.44 -12.85 -0.85
C THR A 236 24.57 -14.10 -1.00
N GLU A 237 25.12 -15.19 -1.54
CA GLU A 237 24.40 -16.46 -1.70
C GLU A 237 23.85 -17.01 -0.38
N LYS A 238 24.54 -16.70 0.73
CA LYS A 238 24.06 -16.99 2.10
C LYS A 238 22.67 -16.38 2.40
N LEU A 239 22.31 -15.28 1.74
CA LEU A 239 21.03 -14.57 1.88
C LEU A 239 20.06 -14.97 0.77
N LYS A 240 19.99 -16.26 0.45
CA LYS A 240 19.05 -16.79 -0.54
C LYS A 240 17.61 -16.38 -0.18
N ILE A 241 16.95 -15.72 -1.12
CA ILE A 241 15.53 -15.34 -1.09
C ILE A 241 14.85 -16.11 -2.23
N ASN A 242 13.96 -17.04 -1.89
CA ASN A 242 13.33 -17.94 -2.88
C ASN A 242 12.16 -17.26 -3.60
N GLY A 243 11.42 -16.42 -2.88
CA GLY A 243 10.17 -15.80 -3.31
C GLY A 243 9.99 -14.39 -2.76
N ASN A 244 8.77 -13.87 -2.88
CA ASN A 244 8.45 -12.52 -2.44
C ASN A 244 8.23 -12.48 -0.91
N ILE A 245 8.96 -11.64 -0.19
CA ILE A 245 8.77 -11.45 1.27
C ILE A 245 8.21 -10.05 1.52
N TYR A 246 6.99 -9.99 2.05
CA TYR A 246 6.23 -8.74 2.23
C TYR A 246 5.84 -8.54 3.70
N PRO A 247 5.77 -7.29 4.17
CA PRO A 247 5.23 -6.98 5.49
C PRO A 247 3.69 -7.08 5.49
N VAL A 248 3.12 -7.24 6.69
CA VAL A 248 1.69 -6.96 6.90
C VAL A 248 1.44 -5.46 6.65
N PRO A 249 0.48 -5.09 5.77
CA PRO A 249 0.22 -3.69 5.46
C PRO A 249 -0.20 -2.87 6.70
N ASP A 250 0.25 -1.62 6.76
CA ASP A 250 -0.34 -0.63 7.65
C ASP A 250 -1.63 -0.09 7.00
N PRO A 251 -2.81 -0.19 7.65
CA PRO A 251 -4.05 0.39 7.12
C PRO A 251 -3.96 1.88 6.82
N LYS A 252 -3.09 2.63 7.53
CA LYS A 252 -2.87 4.06 7.27
C LYS A 252 -2.15 4.28 5.94
N PHE A 253 -1.35 3.30 5.51
CA PHE A 253 -0.51 3.38 4.32
C PHE A 253 -0.29 2.00 3.69
N PRO A 254 -1.30 1.44 3.01
CA PRO A 254 -1.24 0.07 2.51
C PRO A 254 -0.20 -0.14 1.39
N PHE A 255 0.33 0.96 0.83
CA PHE A 255 1.34 0.96 -0.23
C PHE A 255 2.77 1.10 0.29
N LEU A 256 2.97 1.35 1.59
CA LEU A 256 4.26 1.51 2.24
C LEU A 256 4.70 0.20 2.92
N GLY A 257 5.96 -0.17 2.71
CA GLY A 257 6.56 -1.35 3.32
C GLY A 257 7.76 -1.83 2.52
N VAL A 258 8.84 -2.15 3.22
CA VAL A 258 10.03 -2.74 2.58
C VAL A 258 9.75 -4.21 2.28
N HIS A 259 9.91 -4.62 1.02
CA HIS A 259 9.74 -6.00 0.61
C HIS A 259 10.98 -6.54 -0.09
N PHE A 260 11.12 -7.86 -0.12
CA PHE A 260 12.15 -8.56 -0.90
C PHE A 260 11.47 -9.12 -2.13
N THR A 261 11.94 -8.71 -3.31
CA THR A 261 11.38 -9.15 -4.59
C THR A 261 12.49 -9.70 -5.48
N PRO A 262 12.52 -11.03 -5.66
CA PRO A 262 13.35 -11.66 -6.67
C PRO A 262 12.98 -11.17 -8.08
N ARG A 263 13.96 -11.10 -8.97
CA ARG A 263 13.80 -10.65 -10.36
C ARG A 263 14.09 -11.78 -11.35
N MET A 264 13.66 -11.57 -12.59
CA MET A 264 13.92 -12.50 -13.70
C MET A 264 15.40 -12.60 -14.05
N ASP A 265 16.20 -11.56 -13.80
CA ASP A 265 17.65 -11.54 -14.00
C ASP A 265 18.45 -12.18 -12.83
N GLY A 266 17.75 -12.78 -11.87
CA GLY A 266 18.33 -13.37 -10.67
C GLY A 266 18.67 -12.38 -9.55
N SER A 267 18.54 -11.07 -9.78
CA SER A 267 18.75 -10.09 -8.71
C SER A 267 17.59 -10.08 -7.70
N VAL A 268 17.82 -9.53 -6.51
CA VAL A 268 16.79 -9.32 -5.50
C VAL A 268 16.72 -7.84 -5.18
N TRP A 269 15.55 -7.25 -5.36
CA TRP A 269 15.29 -5.84 -5.04
C TRP A 269 14.68 -5.76 -3.64
N LEU A 270 15.11 -4.76 -2.87
CA LEU A 270 14.70 -4.52 -1.49
C LEU A 270 14.05 -3.14 -1.40
N GLY A 271 12.87 -3.05 -0.79
CA GLY A 271 12.07 -1.82 -0.77
C GLY A 271 10.77 -2.00 -1.54
N PRO A 272 10.17 -0.96 -2.13
CA PRO A 272 10.68 0.40 -2.18
C PRO A 272 10.32 1.18 -0.91
N ASN A 273 10.99 2.31 -0.73
CA ASN A 273 10.45 3.40 0.07
C ASN A 273 9.27 4.09 -0.68
N ALA A 274 8.68 5.13 -0.11
CA ALA A 274 7.68 5.97 -0.77
C ALA A 274 7.86 7.45 -0.42
N VAL A 275 8.60 8.17 -1.25
CA VAL A 275 8.80 9.62 -1.11
C VAL A 275 8.06 10.39 -2.18
N LEU A 276 7.58 11.59 -1.85
CA LEU A 276 6.98 12.47 -2.86
C LEU A 276 8.06 12.85 -3.89
N SER A 277 7.77 12.62 -5.17
CA SER A 277 8.68 12.99 -6.25
C SER A 277 8.60 14.48 -6.56
N MET A 278 9.75 15.10 -6.87
CA MET A 278 9.83 16.52 -7.27
C MET A 278 9.54 16.76 -8.76
N LYS A 279 9.32 15.68 -9.51
CA LYS A 279 8.89 15.67 -10.91
C LYS A 279 7.97 14.47 -11.12
N ARG A 280 6.95 14.60 -11.98
CA ARG A 280 6.03 13.48 -12.27
C ARG A 280 6.74 12.23 -12.72
N GLU A 281 7.70 12.39 -13.62
CA GLU A 281 8.59 11.34 -14.11
C GLU A 281 10.00 11.52 -13.53
N GLY A 282 10.05 11.77 -12.22
CA GLY A 282 11.30 11.92 -11.47
C GLY A 282 11.80 10.59 -10.95
N TYR A 283 12.57 9.88 -11.77
CA TYR A 283 13.17 8.60 -11.38
C TYR A 283 14.50 8.82 -10.63
N GLY A 284 15.22 9.90 -10.93
CA GLY A 284 16.43 10.31 -10.23
C GLY A 284 16.17 10.91 -8.85
N LEU A 285 17.20 10.91 -8.00
CA LEU A 285 17.16 11.58 -6.71
C LEU A 285 17.03 13.11 -6.83
N LEU A 286 17.62 13.68 -7.88
CA LEU A 286 17.73 15.11 -8.15
C LEU A 286 16.77 15.60 -9.24
N ASP A 287 15.90 14.73 -9.76
CA ASP A 287 14.96 15.09 -10.81
C ASP A 287 13.94 16.10 -10.28
N PHE A 288 13.95 17.30 -10.87
CA PHE A 288 13.17 18.44 -10.41
C PHE A 288 12.39 19.08 -11.56
N SER A 289 11.15 19.48 -11.28
CA SER A 289 10.31 20.25 -12.20
C SER A 289 9.63 21.39 -11.44
N PRO A 290 9.95 22.67 -11.73
CA PRO A 290 9.29 23.80 -11.08
C PRO A 290 7.77 23.78 -11.27
N ARG A 291 7.31 23.40 -12.46
CA ARG A 291 5.88 23.30 -12.81
C ARG A 291 5.16 22.27 -11.95
N ASP A 292 5.71 21.06 -11.86
CA ASP A 292 5.10 19.97 -11.07
C ASP A 292 5.10 20.31 -9.58
N MET A 293 6.15 20.99 -9.09
CA MET A 293 6.23 21.43 -7.69
C MET A 293 5.18 22.47 -7.33
N ILE A 294 4.94 23.45 -8.21
CA ILE A 294 3.85 24.41 -8.03
C ILE A 294 2.51 23.68 -7.98
N ASP A 295 2.28 22.73 -8.90
CA ASP A 295 1.05 21.91 -8.90
C ASP A 295 0.89 21.12 -7.59
N HIS A 296 1.97 20.54 -7.05
CA HIS A 296 1.93 19.82 -5.78
C HIS A 296 1.62 20.74 -4.59
N VAL A 297 2.24 21.92 -4.53
CA VAL A 297 2.03 22.90 -3.43
C VAL A 297 0.60 23.45 -3.46
N LEU A 298 0.08 23.75 -4.64
CA LEU A 298 -1.28 24.28 -4.80
C LEU A 298 -2.37 23.23 -4.57
N ASN A 299 -2.04 21.93 -4.72
CA ASN A 299 -3.00 20.85 -4.54
C ASN A 299 -3.54 20.78 -3.09
N GLY A 300 -4.83 21.10 -2.93
CA GLY A 300 -5.52 21.09 -1.63
C GLY A 300 -5.62 19.69 -1.02
N GLY A 301 -5.85 18.66 -1.83
CA GLY A 301 -5.88 17.27 -1.37
C GLY A 301 -4.53 16.81 -0.84
N LEU A 302 -3.43 17.16 -1.54
CA LEU A 302 -2.08 16.79 -1.10
C LEU A 302 -1.69 17.49 0.19
N ARG A 303 -2.06 18.77 0.35
CA ARG A 303 -1.87 19.50 1.61
C ARG A 303 -2.60 18.81 2.76
N LYS A 304 -3.88 18.45 2.58
CA LYS A 304 -4.67 17.70 3.58
C LYS A 304 -4.00 16.36 3.93
N LEU A 305 -3.55 15.60 2.93
CA LEU A 305 -2.84 14.33 3.13
C LEU A 305 -1.54 14.53 3.92
N ALA A 306 -0.71 15.51 3.53
CA ALA A 306 0.54 15.82 4.20
C ALA A 306 0.30 16.19 5.68
N TRP A 307 -0.64 17.10 5.96
CA TRP A 307 -0.99 17.51 7.32
C TRP A 307 -1.43 16.33 8.21
N LYS A 308 -2.20 15.40 7.66
CA LYS A 308 -2.64 14.19 8.39
C LYS A 308 -1.49 13.24 8.74
N HIS A 309 -0.35 13.34 8.04
CA HIS A 309 0.66 12.30 7.98
C HIS A 309 2.12 12.77 8.08
N LEU A 310 2.37 13.99 8.57
CA LEU A 310 3.71 14.62 8.64
C LEU A 310 4.78 13.72 9.29
N GLY A 311 4.47 13.11 10.44
CA GLY A 311 5.42 12.26 11.17
C GLY A 311 5.84 11.00 10.40
N TYR A 312 4.93 10.42 9.61
CA TYR A 312 5.23 9.27 8.75
C TYR A 312 6.09 9.69 7.55
N GLY A 313 5.77 10.83 6.93
CA GLY A 313 6.56 11.38 5.82
C GLY A 313 8.01 11.63 6.21
N PHE A 314 8.27 12.18 7.40
CA PHE A 314 9.62 12.41 7.90
C PHE A 314 10.42 11.11 8.07
N ASN A 315 9.79 10.08 8.65
CA ASN A 315 10.43 8.77 8.81
C ASN A 315 10.75 8.11 7.47
N GLU A 316 9.89 8.29 6.47
CA GLU A 316 10.11 7.74 5.13
C GLU A 316 11.23 8.47 4.39
N MET A 317 11.32 9.79 4.50
CA MET A 317 12.46 10.55 4.00
C MET A 317 13.76 10.09 4.68
N ARG A 318 13.76 9.91 6.01
CA ARG A 318 14.92 9.39 6.74
C ARG A 318 15.36 8.02 6.19
N ARG A 319 14.43 7.11 5.89
CA ARG A 319 14.73 5.81 5.26
C ARG A 319 15.26 5.95 3.84
N ALA A 320 14.73 6.89 3.05
CA ALA A 320 15.19 7.14 1.70
C ALA A 320 16.65 7.62 1.61
N TYR A 321 17.07 8.45 2.57
CA TYR A 321 18.44 8.96 2.62
C TYR A 321 19.40 8.02 3.38
N SER A 322 18.92 7.34 4.44
CA SER A 322 19.75 6.46 5.27
C SER A 322 19.60 4.99 4.86
N LEU A 323 20.61 4.48 4.14
CA LEU A 323 20.71 3.07 3.79
C LEU A 323 20.73 2.17 5.04
N ARG A 324 21.37 2.60 6.12
CA ARG A 324 21.36 1.90 7.42
C ARG A 324 19.95 1.75 7.99
N ALA A 325 19.13 2.79 7.92
CA ALA A 325 17.76 2.75 8.43
C ALA A 325 16.88 1.78 7.64
N THR A 326 17.03 1.76 6.31
CA THR A 326 16.28 0.83 5.44
C THR A 326 16.71 -0.62 5.68
N VAL A 327 18.02 -0.88 5.80
CA VAL A 327 18.54 -2.21 6.13
C VAL A 327 18.04 -2.67 7.50
N HIS A 328 17.99 -1.79 8.51
CA HIS A 328 17.48 -2.14 9.82
C HIS A 328 16.00 -2.56 9.81
N GLU A 329 15.17 -1.94 8.97
CA GLU A 329 13.77 -2.37 8.81
C GLU A 329 13.67 -3.73 8.09
N LEU A 330 14.49 -3.94 7.05
CA LEU A 330 14.57 -5.22 6.33
C LEU A 330 15.09 -6.36 7.22
N GLN A 331 15.98 -6.06 8.19
CA GLN A 331 16.51 -7.03 9.16
C GLN A 331 15.44 -7.65 10.06
N LYS A 332 14.28 -7.00 10.23
CA LYS A 332 13.15 -7.61 10.95
C LYS A 332 12.66 -8.90 10.28
N PHE A 333 12.77 -8.97 8.96
CA PHE A 333 12.41 -10.13 8.16
C PHE A 333 13.61 -11.05 7.91
N VAL A 334 14.77 -10.47 7.55
CA VAL A 334 16.01 -11.22 7.24
C VAL A 334 17.15 -10.72 8.14
N PRO A 335 17.31 -11.25 9.36
CA PRO A 335 18.27 -10.71 10.35
C PRO A 335 19.73 -10.77 9.91
N ALA A 336 20.09 -11.71 9.04
CA ALA A 336 21.44 -11.88 8.54
C ALA A 336 21.87 -10.82 7.52
N LEU A 337 20.94 -9.97 7.05
CA LEU A 337 21.21 -8.90 6.09
C LEU A 337 22.07 -7.80 6.71
N ASN A 338 23.15 -7.40 6.05
CA ASN A 338 24.00 -6.28 6.46
C ASN A 338 24.01 -5.15 5.43
N VAL A 339 24.46 -3.98 5.87
CA VAL A 339 24.65 -2.79 5.02
C VAL A 339 25.64 -3.05 3.88
N SER A 340 26.65 -3.88 4.10
CA SER A 340 27.63 -4.28 3.09
C SER A 340 27.03 -5.12 1.96
N ASP A 341 25.91 -5.80 2.22
CA ASP A 341 25.29 -6.79 1.33
C ASP A 341 24.39 -6.13 0.27
N VAL A 342 24.14 -4.83 0.39
CA VAL A 342 23.22 -4.09 -0.47
C VAL A 342 23.91 -2.94 -1.19
N GLU A 343 23.36 -2.57 -2.34
CA GLU A 343 23.72 -1.38 -3.11
C GLU A 343 22.45 -0.63 -3.53
N ARG A 344 22.58 0.62 -4.01
CA ARG A 344 21.40 1.33 -4.52
C ARG A 344 20.91 0.66 -5.80
N GLY A 345 19.62 0.40 -5.84
CA GLY A 345 18.93 -0.17 -6.97
C GLY A 345 18.21 0.90 -7.79
N PRO A 346 17.37 0.46 -8.74
CA PRO A 346 16.55 1.37 -9.53
C PRO A 346 15.41 1.98 -8.70
N SER A 347 14.71 2.92 -9.29
CA SER A 347 13.51 3.54 -8.71
C SER A 347 12.31 3.32 -9.61
N GLY A 348 11.11 3.40 -9.02
CA GLY A 348 9.86 3.52 -9.75
C GLY A 348 9.04 4.67 -9.23
N VAL A 349 8.19 5.25 -10.07
CA VAL A 349 7.27 6.32 -9.66
C VAL A 349 5.83 5.82 -9.78
N ARG A 350 5.11 5.85 -8.68
CA ARG A 350 3.70 5.46 -8.61
C ARG A 350 2.83 6.69 -8.86
N ALA A 351 1.96 6.59 -9.87
CA ALA A 351 0.87 7.53 -10.10
C ALA A 351 -0.22 7.26 -9.07
N GLN A 352 -0.23 8.02 -7.97
CA GLN A 352 -1.21 7.86 -6.91
C GLN A 352 -2.35 8.86 -7.13
N ALA A 353 -3.54 8.35 -7.46
CA ALA A 353 -4.72 9.19 -7.56
C ALA A 353 -5.21 9.61 -6.17
N LEU A 354 -5.50 10.90 -6.04
CA LEU A 354 -5.89 11.57 -4.80
C LEU A 354 -7.19 12.35 -5.04
N SER A 355 -8.15 12.21 -4.14
CA SER A 355 -9.36 13.04 -4.14
C SER A 355 -9.06 14.46 -3.65
N SER A 356 -10.00 15.38 -3.90
CA SER A 356 -9.97 16.75 -3.36
C SER A 356 -9.91 16.82 -1.82
N ASP A 357 -10.30 15.74 -1.15
CA ASP A 357 -10.29 15.62 0.32
C ASP A 357 -8.98 15.06 0.87
N GLY A 358 -8.04 14.69 0.00
CA GLY A 358 -6.77 14.08 0.41
C GLY A 358 -6.91 12.58 0.71
N ASN A 359 -7.99 11.94 0.27
CA ASN A 359 -8.13 10.48 0.36
C ASN A 359 -7.54 9.82 -0.89
N LEU A 360 -6.85 8.71 -0.68
CA LEU A 360 -6.28 7.91 -1.76
C LEU A 360 -7.40 7.15 -2.48
N VAL A 361 -7.42 7.20 -3.80
CA VAL A 361 -8.38 6.43 -4.59
C VAL A 361 -7.99 4.96 -4.55
N GLU A 362 -8.84 4.14 -3.93
CA GLU A 362 -8.53 2.75 -3.62
C GLU A 362 -8.71 1.79 -4.80
N ASP A 363 -9.63 2.07 -5.73
CA ASP A 363 -9.98 1.17 -6.85
C ASP A 363 -9.65 1.78 -8.22
N PHE A 364 -9.78 1.02 -9.29
CA PHE A 364 -9.61 1.53 -10.65
C PHE A 364 -10.68 2.57 -11.00
N VAL A 365 -10.29 3.61 -11.74
CA VAL A 365 -11.20 4.68 -12.18
C VAL A 365 -11.08 4.89 -13.67
N PHE A 366 -12.21 4.78 -14.35
CA PHE A 366 -12.41 5.06 -15.77
C PHE A 366 -13.46 6.16 -15.89
N GLU A 367 -13.20 7.16 -16.72
CA GLU A 367 -14.06 8.34 -16.84
C GLU A 367 -14.22 8.70 -18.32
N THR A 368 -15.46 8.84 -18.77
CA THR A 368 -15.78 9.34 -20.11
C THR A 368 -16.03 10.84 -20.03
N VAL A 369 -15.57 11.57 -21.05
CA VAL A 369 -15.88 13.01 -21.17
C VAL A 369 -17.37 13.16 -21.44
N ASN A 370 -18.09 13.84 -20.55
CA ASN A 370 -19.55 13.95 -20.59
C ASN A 370 -20.05 15.35 -21.02
N THR A 371 -19.14 16.25 -21.37
CA THR A 371 -19.42 17.67 -21.63
C THR A 371 -18.66 18.17 -22.86
N GLY A 372 -19.22 19.17 -23.57
CA GLY A 372 -18.59 19.79 -24.74
C GLY A 372 -18.68 18.95 -26.01
N ASP A 373 -18.03 19.42 -27.07
CA ASP A 373 -18.11 18.85 -28.42
C ASP A 373 -17.50 17.44 -28.54
N LEU A 374 -16.69 17.03 -27.55
CA LEU A 374 -16.01 15.74 -27.48
C LEU A 374 -16.73 14.72 -26.58
N LYS A 375 -17.96 15.05 -26.16
CA LYS A 375 -18.81 14.22 -25.28
C LYS A 375 -18.94 12.80 -25.83
N ASN A 376 -18.80 11.81 -24.96
CA ASN A 376 -18.92 10.37 -25.25
C ASN A 376 -17.94 9.85 -26.32
N ARG A 377 -16.85 10.57 -26.61
CA ARG A 377 -15.83 10.12 -27.57
C ARG A 377 -14.45 9.87 -26.97
N ILE A 378 -14.22 10.32 -25.74
CA ILE A 378 -12.94 10.17 -25.04
C ILE A 378 -13.15 9.43 -23.73
N LEU A 379 -12.41 8.33 -23.54
CA LEU A 379 -12.35 7.56 -22.30
C LEU A 379 -10.97 7.72 -21.65
N HIS A 380 -10.97 8.09 -20.38
CA HIS A 380 -9.77 8.26 -19.58
C HIS A 380 -9.59 7.14 -18.56
N VAL A 381 -8.43 6.49 -18.57
CA VAL A 381 -7.97 5.67 -17.44
C VAL A 381 -7.38 6.62 -16.39
N ARG A 382 -8.19 6.99 -15.40
CA ARG A 382 -7.88 8.00 -14.37
C ARG A 382 -7.03 7.45 -13.24
N ASN A 383 -7.24 6.20 -12.85
CA ASN A 383 -6.48 5.55 -11.79
C ASN A 383 -6.26 4.07 -12.11
N ALA A 384 -5.02 3.70 -12.43
CA ALA A 384 -4.61 2.32 -12.65
C ALA A 384 -3.24 2.01 -11.99
N PRO A 385 -3.13 2.09 -10.65
CA PRO A 385 -1.91 1.74 -9.93
C PRO A 385 -1.82 0.21 -9.78
N SER A 386 -0.88 -0.30 -8.97
CA SER A 386 -0.83 -1.75 -8.67
C SER A 386 -2.20 -2.26 -8.20
N PRO A 387 -2.72 -3.38 -8.77
CA PRO A 387 -2.06 -4.38 -9.64
C PRO A 387 -2.31 -4.23 -11.15
N ALA A 388 -2.48 -3.02 -11.69
CA ALA A 388 -2.88 -2.82 -13.10
C ALA A 388 -2.03 -3.55 -14.15
N ALA A 389 -0.74 -3.80 -13.90
CA ALA A 389 0.09 -4.59 -14.80
C ALA A 389 -0.36 -6.06 -14.88
N THR A 390 -0.65 -6.68 -13.72
CA THR A 390 -1.25 -8.02 -13.64
C THR A 390 -2.65 -8.03 -14.24
N SER A 391 -3.44 -6.99 -13.96
CA SER A 391 -4.82 -6.84 -14.46
C SER A 391 -4.92 -6.27 -15.88
N SER A 392 -3.82 -6.14 -16.62
CA SER A 392 -3.81 -5.39 -17.89
C SER A 392 -4.75 -5.96 -18.96
N LEU A 393 -4.80 -7.30 -19.10
CA LEU A 393 -5.70 -7.97 -20.04
C LEU A 393 -7.19 -7.85 -19.65
N PRO A 394 -7.61 -8.13 -18.40
CA PRO A 394 -8.99 -7.87 -17.97
C PRO A 394 -9.41 -6.39 -18.03
N ILE A 395 -8.51 -5.46 -17.70
CA ILE A 395 -8.77 -4.02 -17.86
C ILE A 395 -9.04 -3.68 -19.34
N ALA A 396 -8.29 -4.29 -20.26
CA ALA A 396 -8.50 -4.08 -21.69
C ALA A 396 -9.89 -4.55 -22.14
N ASP A 397 -10.37 -5.71 -21.66
CA ASP A 397 -11.73 -6.18 -21.94
C ASP A 397 -12.79 -5.19 -21.42
N MET A 398 -12.63 -4.73 -20.19
CA MET A 398 -13.56 -3.76 -19.58
C MET A 398 -13.63 -2.47 -20.40
N ILE A 399 -12.48 -1.93 -20.82
CA ILE A 399 -12.43 -0.71 -21.65
C ILE A 399 -13.01 -0.95 -23.04
N ARG A 400 -12.78 -2.12 -23.65
CA ARG A 400 -13.37 -2.49 -24.93
C ARG A 400 -14.90 -2.50 -24.85
N LEU A 401 -15.49 -3.10 -23.81
CA LEU A 401 -16.93 -3.08 -23.57
C LEU A 401 -17.48 -1.65 -23.49
N LEU A 402 -16.80 -0.77 -22.75
CA LEU A 402 -17.18 0.65 -22.69
C LEU A 402 -17.08 1.35 -24.05
N SER A 403 -16.10 0.98 -24.87
CA SER A 403 -15.92 1.54 -26.22
C SER A 403 -16.99 1.07 -27.20
N ILE A 404 -17.43 -0.20 -27.09
CA ILE A 404 -18.57 -0.74 -27.85
C ILE A 404 -19.84 0.00 -27.48
N ILE A 405 -20.08 0.18 -26.18
CA ILE A 405 -21.21 0.96 -25.65
C ILE A 405 -21.22 2.37 -26.25
N MET A 406 -20.07 3.06 -26.29
CA MET A 406 -19.95 4.39 -26.90
C MET A 406 -20.23 4.38 -28.41
N SER A 407 -19.79 3.33 -29.13
CA SER A 407 -20.08 3.15 -30.56
C SER A 407 -21.56 2.90 -30.81
N LEU A 408 -22.20 2.05 -30.00
CA LEU A 408 -23.63 1.74 -30.10
C LEU A 408 -24.49 2.96 -29.81
N ALA A 409 -24.16 3.69 -28.74
CA ALA A 409 -24.86 4.93 -28.38
C ALA A 409 -24.86 5.92 -29.54
N GLN A 410 -23.73 6.05 -30.22
CA GLN A 410 -23.57 6.97 -31.34
C GLN A 410 -24.36 6.50 -32.57
N GLN A 411 -24.28 5.22 -32.93
CA GLN A 411 -25.01 4.67 -34.07
C GLN A 411 -26.52 4.80 -33.87
N LEU A 412 -27.02 4.51 -32.68
CA LEU A 412 -28.44 4.68 -32.35
C LEU A 412 -28.87 6.16 -32.41
N ALA A 413 -28.01 7.08 -31.95
CA ALA A 413 -28.29 8.51 -32.06
C ALA A 413 -28.32 8.98 -33.52
N GLU A 414 -27.42 8.47 -34.38
CA GLU A 414 -27.42 8.75 -35.82
C GLU A 414 -28.64 8.17 -36.54
N MET A 415 -29.18 7.05 -36.05
CA MET A 415 -30.44 6.47 -36.52
C MET A 415 -31.69 7.22 -36.02
N GLY A 416 -31.53 8.23 -35.17
CA GLY A 416 -32.62 9.08 -34.68
C GLY A 416 -33.30 8.60 -33.40
N PHE A 417 -32.76 7.58 -32.72
CA PHE A 417 -33.28 7.17 -31.41
C PHE A 417 -33.03 8.26 -30.35
N GLN A 418 -33.97 8.44 -29.41
CA GLN A 418 -33.84 9.45 -28.36
C GLN A 418 -32.86 8.99 -27.28
N GLN A 419 -32.11 9.94 -26.69
CA GLN A 419 -31.13 9.65 -25.64
C GLN A 419 -31.66 8.78 -24.48
N PRO A 420 -32.89 8.96 -23.96
CA PRO A 420 -33.43 8.06 -22.93
C PRO A 420 -33.56 6.60 -23.38
N GLN A 421 -33.93 6.35 -24.65
CA GLN A 421 -34.03 5.00 -25.21
C GLN A 421 -32.65 4.36 -25.35
N ILE A 422 -31.68 5.15 -25.83
CA ILE A 422 -30.28 4.76 -25.99
C ILE A 422 -29.67 4.40 -24.63
N ASP A 423 -29.83 5.29 -23.64
CA ASP A 423 -29.31 5.11 -22.28
C ASP A 423 -29.95 3.87 -21.62
N SER A 424 -31.24 3.64 -21.79
CA SER A 424 -31.90 2.45 -21.24
C SER A 424 -31.40 1.17 -21.91
N ALA A 425 -31.31 1.13 -23.24
CA ALA A 425 -30.85 -0.05 -23.99
C ALA A 425 -29.42 -0.45 -23.61
N ILE A 426 -28.56 0.56 -23.46
CA ILE A 426 -27.15 0.38 -23.13
C ILE A 426 -26.95 -0.01 -21.66
N ASN A 427 -27.65 0.65 -20.73
CA ASN A 427 -27.46 0.43 -19.29
C ASN A 427 -28.05 -0.90 -18.80
N THR A 428 -28.91 -1.55 -19.58
CA THR A 428 -29.37 -2.92 -19.27
C THR A 428 -28.25 -3.98 -19.38
N GLY A 429 -27.16 -3.66 -20.08
CA GLY A 429 -26.04 -4.59 -20.32
C GLY A 429 -26.37 -5.76 -21.26
N LYS A 430 -27.56 -5.77 -21.88
CA LYS A 430 -28.03 -6.85 -22.77
C LYS A 430 -27.69 -6.62 -24.24
N ALA A 431 -27.37 -5.40 -24.64
CA ALA A 431 -27.04 -5.04 -26.01
C ALA A 431 -25.51 -5.03 -26.25
N ALA A 432 -25.00 -6.09 -26.88
CA ALA A 432 -23.58 -6.19 -27.24
C ALA A 432 -23.28 -5.71 -28.67
N ASN A 433 -24.32 -5.51 -29.49
CA ASN A 433 -24.23 -5.02 -30.86
C ASN A 433 -25.47 -4.18 -31.23
N LEU A 434 -25.45 -3.58 -32.43
CA LEU A 434 -26.45 -2.60 -32.86
C LEU A 434 -27.83 -3.22 -33.03
N GLU A 435 -27.88 -4.42 -33.60
CA GLU A 435 -29.12 -5.18 -33.83
C GLU A 435 -29.82 -5.51 -32.50
N GLN A 436 -29.07 -6.03 -31.52
CA GLN A 436 -29.58 -6.28 -30.17
C GLN A 436 -30.03 -5.01 -29.45
N ALA A 437 -29.35 -3.88 -29.69
CA ALA A 437 -29.73 -2.61 -29.10
C ALA A 437 -31.04 -2.08 -29.72
N ILE A 438 -31.19 -2.19 -31.04
CA ILE A 438 -32.41 -1.82 -31.76
C ILE A 438 -33.57 -2.72 -31.31
N ASP A 439 -33.39 -4.05 -31.34
CA ASP A 439 -34.41 -5.01 -30.92
C ASP A 439 -34.88 -4.76 -29.48
N TRP A 440 -33.95 -4.41 -28.58
CA TRP A 440 -34.30 -4.04 -27.21
C TRP A 440 -35.14 -2.76 -27.16
N ILE A 441 -34.73 -1.71 -27.88
CA ILE A 441 -35.47 -0.43 -27.93
C ILE A 441 -36.87 -0.65 -28.49
N THR A 442 -36.99 -1.37 -29.60
CA THR A 442 -38.27 -1.63 -30.28
C THR A 442 -39.20 -2.51 -29.43
N SER A 443 -38.66 -3.47 -28.68
CA SER A 443 -39.46 -4.32 -27.78
C SER A 443 -39.92 -3.61 -26.50
N HIS A 444 -39.29 -2.49 -26.11
CA HIS A 444 -39.59 -1.75 -24.88
C HIS A 444 -40.08 -0.31 -25.14
N GLU A 445 -40.48 0.02 -26.38
CA GLU A 445 -40.92 1.35 -26.81
C GLU A 445 -42.08 1.90 -25.95
N GLY A 446 -43.00 1.03 -25.51
CA GLY A 446 -44.16 1.40 -24.69
C GLY A 446 -43.83 1.73 -23.22
N GLU A 447 -42.74 1.18 -22.66
CA GLU A 447 -42.35 1.41 -21.26
C GLU A 447 -41.55 2.72 -21.12
N ILE A 448 -40.70 3.03 -22.10
CA ILE A 448 -39.83 4.21 -22.09
C ILE A 448 -40.62 5.52 -22.23
N ALA A 449 -41.74 5.50 -22.96
CA ALA A 449 -42.64 6.66 -23.09
C ALA A 449 -43.39 7.02 -21.79
N SER A 450 -43.48 6.09 -20.83
CA SER A 450 -44.22 6.25 -19.58
C SER A 450 -43.36 6.69 -18.38
N GLY A 451 -42.06 6.89 -18.58
CA GLY A 451 -41.14 7.40 -17.54
C GLY A 451 -40.78 6.39 -16.44
N GLY A 452 -40.97 5.09 -16.68
CA GLY A 452 -40.71 4.03 -15.70
C GLY A 452 -39.53 3.13 -16.10
N VAL A 453 -38.29 3.55 -15.86
CA VAL A 453 -37.17 2.60 -15.79
C VAL A 453 -36.25 3.01 -14.63
N GLU A 454 -36.16 2.16 -13.59
CA GLU A 454 -35.21 2.33 -12.50
C GLU A 454 -33.77 2.07 -13.00
N SER A 455 -32.87 3.00 -12.69
CA SER A 455 -31.45 2.90 -13.03
C SER A 455 -30.77 1.76 -12.27
N ALA A 456 -30.47 0.66 -12.96
CA ALA A 456 -29.58 -0.38 -12.45
C ALA A 456 -28.12 -0.04 -12.76
N GLN A 457 -27.25 -0.12 -11.75
CA GLN A 457 -25.80 -0.07 -11.95
C GLN A 457 -25.32 -1.29 -12.75
N PRO A 458 -24.27 -1.17 -13.58
CA PRO A 458 -23.84 -2.25 -14.45
C PRO A 458 -23.31 -3.43 -13.63
N THR A 459 -24.08 -4.52 -13.60
CA THR A 459 -23.66 -5.81 -13.04
C THR A 459 -23.25 -6.74 -14.18
N LEU A 460 -21.98 -7.14 -14.14
CA LEU A 460 -21.38 -8.11 -15.06
C LEU A 460 -21.89 -9.51 -14.76
N ASN A 461 -22.57 -10.15 -15.71
CA ASN A 461 -22.71 -11.61 -15.77
C ASN A 461 -22.18 -12.09 -17.14
N LEU A 462 -21.03 -12.74 -17.13
CA LEU A 462 -20.57 -13.58 -18.24
C LEU A 462 -20.59 -15.04 -17.77
N SER A 463 -21.52 -15.82 -18.31
CA SER A 463 -21.40 -17.28 -18.32
C SER A 463 -21.53 -17.80 -19.74
N SER A 464 -20.72 -18.81 -20.00
CA SER A 464 -20.43 -19.47 -21.27
C SER A 464 -21.62 -20.24 -21.85
N SER A 465 -21.67 -20.25 -23.18
CA SER A 465 -22.57 -21.02 -24.04
C SER A 465 -22.57 -22.53 -23.77
N THR A 466 -23.76 -23.14 -23.77
CA THR A 466 -23.98 -24.49 -24.35
C THR A 466 -25.45 -24.69 -24.76
N ALA A 467 -25.60 -25.09 -26.03
CA ALA A 467 -26.59 -25.98 -26.65
C ALA A 467 -28.10 -25.65 -26.61
N ALA A 468 -28.66 -25.62 -27.82
CA ALA A 468 -30.07 -25.49 -28.16
C ALA A 468 -30.89 -26.77 -27.89
N THR A 469 -32.17 -26.59 -27.55
CA THR A 469 -33.26 -27.49 -28.02
C THR A 469 -34.60 -26.75 -28.03
N THR A 470 -35.35 -26.96 -29.11
CA THR A 470 -36.70 -26.47 -29.48
C THR A 470 -37.81 -27.06 -28.60
N THR A 471 -38.89 -26.29 -28.35
CA THR A 471 -40.29 -26.81 -28.34
C THR A 471 -41.34 -25.67 -28.38
N GLU A 472 -42.23 -25.82 -29.37
CA GLU A 472 -43.65 -25.46 -29.57
C GLU A 472 -44.41 -24.43 -28.72
N ALA A 473 -45.29 -23.72 -29.43
CA ALA A 473 -46.26 -22.73 -28.97
C ALA A 473 -47.51 -23.34 -28.31
N ALA A 474 -48.03 -22.67 -27.27
CA ALA A 474 -49.38 -22.84 -26.76
C ALA A 474 -49.96 -21.49 -26.28
N SER A 475 -51.26 -21.29 -26.52
CA SER A 475 -52.06 -20.07 -26.37
C SER A 475 -52.19 -19.54 -24.92
N GLU A 476 -51.99 -18.24 -24.72
CA GLU A 476 -52.12 -17.56 -23.41
C GLU A 476 -53.57 -17.19 -23.04
N ALA A 477 -53.92 -17.40 -21.76
CA ALA A 477 -55.13 -16.93 -21.09
C ALA A 477 -54.91 -15.52 -20.45
N ASN A 478 -55.97 -14.70 -20.40
CA ASN A 478 -55.86 -13.25 -20.16
C ASN A 478 -55.87 -12.76 -18.68
N SER A 479 -56.14 -13.59 -17.65
CA SER A 479 -55.90 -13.27 -16.22
C SER A 479 -56.15 -14.46 -15.27
N LEU A 480 -55.53 -14.42 -14.08
CA LEU A 480 -55.64 -15.43 -13.00
C LEU A 480 -56.36 -14.83 -11.77
N LYS A 481 -57.23 -15.58 -11.11
CA LYS A 481 -57.93 -15.16 -9.88
C LYS A 481 -57.47 -16.02 -8.71
N CYS A 482 -57.11 -15.40 -7.59
CA CYS A 482 -56.88 -16.16 -6.35
C CYS A 482 -58.23 -16.57 -5.74
N ASP A 483 -58.45 -17.87 -5.56
CA ASP A 483 -59.73 -18.38 -5.04
C ASP A 483 -59.91 -18.13 -3.54
N GLU A 484 -58.78 -17.96 -2.83
CA GLU A 484 -58.77 -17.75 -1.39
C GLU A 484 -59.10 -16.30 -1.00
N CYS A 485 -58.70 -15.32 -1.82
CA CYS A 485 -58.93 -13.89 -1.52
C CYS A 485 -59.70 -13.13 -2.61
N GLY A 486 -60.07 -13.80 -3.70
CA GLY A 486 -60.85 -13.25 -4.80
C GLY A 486 -60.10 -12.27 -5.71
N LYS A 487 -58.79 -12.07 -5.51
CA LYS A 487 -58.01 -11.04 -6.22
C LYS A 487 -57.65 -11.48 -7.64
N LEU A 488 -58.00 -10.65 -8.62
CA LEU A 488 -57.62 -10.81 -10.03
C LEU A 488 -56.18 -10.33 -10.25
N LEU A 489 -55.40 -11.15 -10.95
CA LEU A 489 -53.96 -11.06 -11.16
C LEU A 489 -53.71 -11.19 -12.66
N LYS A 490 -52.82 -10.35 -13.17
CA LYS A 490 -52.67 -10.14 -14.61
C LYS A 490 -51.94 -11.30 -15.29
N ASP A 491 -50.99 -11.91 -14.59
CA ASP A 491 -50.09 -12.93 -15.10
C ASP A 491 -49.65 -13.90 -13.98
N ALA A 492 -48.99 -14.99 -14.38
CA ALA A 492 -48.50 -16.02 -13.47
C ALA A 492 -47.42 -15.51 -12.51
N ASP A 493 -46.67 -14.48 -12.91
CA ASP A 493 -45.62 -13.86 -12.08
C ASP A 493 -46.22 -13.07 -10.91
N MET A 494 -47.30 -12.31 -11.15
CA MET A 494 -48.02 -11.64 -10.07
C MET A 494 -48.76 -12.63 -9.15
N ALA A 495 -49.22 -13.77 -9.67
CA ALA A 495 -49.79 -14.83 -8.83
C ALA A 495 -48.73 -15.47 -7.93
N THR A 496 -47.54 -15.72 -8.46
CA THR A 496 -46.40 -16.23 -7.69
C THR A 496 -45.95 -15.23 -6.62
N ALA A 497 -45.87 -13.94 -6.96
CA ALA A 497 -45.56 -12.89 -6.01
C ALA A 497 -46.66 -12.71 -4.95
N HIS A 498 -47.94 -12.89 -5.30
CA HIS A 498 -49.05 -12.89 -4.35
C HIS A 498 -48.94 -14.07 -3.39
N ALA A 499 -48.73 -15.28 -3.91
CA ALA A 499 -48.55 -16.51 -3.14
C ALA A 499 -47.39 -16.38 -2.13
N LEU A 500 -46.24 -15.85 -2.56
CA LEU A 500 -45.08 -15.63 -1.67
C LEU A 500 -45.32 -14.60 -0.56
N ARG A 501 -46.24 -13.66 -0.76
CA ARG A 501 -46.51 -12.58 0.20
C ARG A 501 -47.65 -12.90 1.16
N THR A 502 -48.63 -13.67 0.71
CA THR A 502 -49.85 -13.97 1.47
C THR A 502 -49.99 -15.45 1.83
N ASN A 503 -49.10 -16.32 1.33
CA ASN A 503 -49.14 -17.78 1.49
C ASN A 503 -50.40 -18.45 0.89
N HIS A 504 -51.11 -17.78 -0.03
CA HIS A 504 -52.24 -18.36 -0.74
C HIS A 504 -51.76 -19.28 -1.87
N SER A 505 -52.49 -20.37 -2.12
CA SER A 505 -52.05 -21.46 -3.00
C SER A 505 -53.03 -21.83 -4.11
N SER A 506 -54.32 -21.46 -3.99
CA SER A 506 -55.34 -21.74 -5.00
C SER A 506 -55.60 -20.57 -5.94
N PHE A 507 -55.44 -20.81 -7.25
CA PHE A 507 -55.68 -19.83 -8.32
C PHE A 507 -56.45 -20.46 -9.47
N SER A 508 -57.52 -19.80 -9.94
CA SER A 508 -58.35 -20.19 -11.07
C SER A 508 -58.21 -19.22 -12.25
N GLU A 509 -58.31 -19.72 -13.48
CA GLU A 509 -58.30 -18.88 -14.68
C GLU A 509 -59.65 -18.15 -14.82
N CYS A 510 -59.60 -16.82 -15.01
CA CYS A 510 -60.79 -15.98 -15.08
C CYS A 510 -60.79 -15.12 -16.35
N THR A 511 -61.95 -15.04 -17.02
CA THR A 511 -62.14 -14.30 -18.28
C THR A 511 -62.51 -12.82 -18.08
N GLU A 512 -62.55 -12.31 -16.85
CA GLU A 512 -62.88 -10.92 -16.55
C GLU A 512 -61.66 -9.99 -16.68
N ALA A 513 -61.65 -9.18 -17.74
CA ALA A 513 -60.63 -8.16 -17.95
C ALA A 513 -60.70 -7.07 -16.86
N ILE A 514 -59.58 -6.87 -16.14
CA ILE A 514 -59.43 -5.83 -15.11
C ILE A 514 -59.70 -4.47 -15.76
N LYS A 515 -60.79 -3.79 -15.36
CA LYS A 515 -61.09 -2.43 -15.84
C LYS A 515 -59.93 -1.49 -15.46
N PRO A 516 -59.33 -0.79 -16.44
CA PRO A 516 -58.28 0.17 -16.14
C PRO A 516 -58.84 1.32 -15.30
N LEU A 517 -58.15 1.63 -14.19
CA LEU A 517 -58.44 2.78 -13.33
C LEU A 517 -58.53 4.06 -14.16
N THR A 518 -59.50 4.91 -13.81
CA THR A 518 -59.68 6.22 -14.43
C THR A 518 -58.47 7.13 -14.17
N VAL A 519 -58.27 8.14 -15.01
CA VAL A 519 -57.10 9.02 -14.94
C VAL A 519 -57.00 9.71 -13.58
N GLU A 520 -58.15 10.07 -12.99
CA GLU A 520 -58.24 10.72 -11.67
C GLU A 520 -57.81 9.77 -10.53
N GLU A 521 -58.21 8.50 -10.56
CA GLU A 521 -57.84 7.51 -9.54
C GLU A 521 -56.34 7.17 -9.59
N LYS A 522 -55.73 7.18 -10.78
CA LYS A 522 -54.28 6.98 -10.95
C LYS A 522 -53.47 8.16 -10.40
N GLU A 523 -53.95 9.39 -10.60
CA GLU A 523 -53.30 10.58 -10.05
C GLU A 523 -53.40 10.63 -8.51
N GLU A 524 -54.56 10.27 -7.95
CA GLU A 524 -54.72 10.19 -6.50
C GLU A 524 -53.83 9.11 -5.87
N MET A 525 -53.73 7.94 -6.52
CA MET A 525 -52.89 6.85 -6.05
C MET A 525 -51.39 7.20 -6.18
N LYS A 526 -50.98 7.92 -7.24
CA LYS A 526 -49.62 8.45 -7.41
C LYS A 526 -49.27 9.47 -6.32
N LYS A 527 -50.20 10.35 -5.97
CA LYS A 527 -50.02 11.34 -4.90
C LYS A 527 -49.86 10.68 -3.53
N LYS A 528 -50.74 9.73 -3.19
CA LYS A 528 -50.63 8.91 -1.96
C LYS A 528 -49.31 8.12 -1.91
N LEU A 529 -48.83 7.61 -3.04
CA LEU A 529 -47.56 6.90 -3.11
C LEU A 529 -46.36 7.83 -2.91
N GLN A 530 -46.37 9.02 -3.53
CA GLN A 530 -45.33 10.04 -3.33
C GLN A 530 -45.25 10.51 -1.87
N GLU A 531 -46.40 10.79 -1.24
CA GLU A 531 -46.47 11.16 0.18
C GLU A 531 -45.89 10.06 1.08
N ARG A 532 -46.21 8.79 0.79
CA ARG A 532 -45.70 7.64 1.54
C ARG A 532 -44.19 7.42 1.34
N ILE A 533 -43.65 7.70 0.14
CA ILE A 533 -42.20 7.64 -0.14
C ILE A 533 -41.47 8.74 0.63
N VAL A 534 -42.02 9.96 0.67
CA VAL A 534 -41.43 11.09 1.41
C VAL A 534 -41.43 10.81 2.91
N ALA A 535 -42.54 10.30 3.46
CA ALA A 535 -42.63 9.90 4.87
C ALA A 535 -41.60 8.81 5.22
N ARG A 536 -41.49 7.77 4.39
CA ARG A 536 -40.51 6.67 4.60
C ARG A 536 -39.05 7.16 4.51
N ARG A 537 -38.75 8.12 3.63
CA ARG A 537 -37.42 8.74 3.55
C ARG A 537 -37.10 9.57 4.79
N GLN A 538 -38.08 10.28 5.35
CA GLN A 538 -37.90 11.02 6.60
C GLN A 538 -37.68 10.08 7.79
N GLU A 539 -38.45 8.98 7.89
CA GLU A 539 -38.25 7.96 8.92
C GLU A 539 -36.87 7.29 8.82
N GLN A 540 -36.41 6.98 7.60
CA GLN A 540 -35.08 6.43 7.37
C GLN A 540 -33.98 7.41 7.79
N LYS A 541 -34.14 8.69 7.48
CA LYS A 541 -33.17 9.72 7.85
C LYS A 541 -33.09 9.90 9.38
N ILE A 542 -34.22 9.89 10.07
CA ILE A 542 -34.28 9.95 11.55
C ILE A 542 -33.63 8.69 12.15
N ALA A 543 -33.88 7.51 11.59
CA ALA A 543 -33.27 6.26 12.05
C ALA A 543 -31.75 6.21 11.81
N GLU A 544 -31.26 6.75 10.69
CA GLU A 544 -29.83 6.89 10.40
C GLU A 544 -29.13 7.88 11.35
N GLU A 545 -29.76 9.03 11.64
CA GLU A 545 -29.25 9.99 12.62
C GLU A 545 -29.20 9.40 14.03
N GLN A 546 -30.22 8.65 14.44
CA GLN A 546 -30.22 7.95 15.74
C GLN A 546 -29.11 6.89 15.81
N LYS A 547 -28.91 6.08 14.75
CA LYS A 547 -27.81 5.11 14.69
C LYS A 547 -26.43 5.77 14.69
N ALA A 548 -26.28 6.93 14.05
CA ALA A 548 -25.04 7.70 14.06
C ALA A 548 -24.71 8.22 15.47
N ILE A 549 -25.71 8.73 16.19
CA ILE A 549 -25.56 9.16 17.59
C ILE A 549 -25.19 7.98 18.50
N GLU A 550 -25.81 6.81 18.29
CA GLU A 550 -25.51 5.60 19.06
C GLU A 550 -24.09 5.07 18.80
N MET A 551 -23.64 5.07 17.54
CA MET A 551 -22.25 4.73 17.19
C MET A 551 -21.24 5.70 17.79
N GLU A 552 -21.54 6.99 17.82
CA GLU A 552 -20.64 7.98 18.43
C GLU A 552 -20.58 7.81 19.96
N LYS A 553 -21.71 7.52 20.62
CA LYS A 553 -21.71 7.16 22.06
C LYS A 553 -20.88 5.91 22.33
N LYS A 554 -21.02 4.87 21.50
CA LYS A 554 -20.23 3.63 21.61
C LYS A 554 -18.74 3.90 21.42
N ARG A 555 -18.36 4.74 20.45
CA ARG A 555 -16.97 5.16 20.21
C ARG A 555 -16.36 5.87 21.43
N ILE A 556 -17.14 6.73 22.09
CA ILE A 556 -16.71 7.44 23.31
C ILE A 556 -16.51 6.44 24.47
N VAL A 557 -17.43 5.50 24.65
CA VAL A 557 -17.31 4.46 25.68
C VAL A 557 -16.11 3.54 25.41
N ASP A 558 -15.96 3.05 24.18
CA ASP A 558 -14.83 2.19 23.79
C ASP A 558 -13.49 2.92 23.93
N GLY A 559 -13.44 4.21 23.57
CA GLY A 559 -12.28 5.07 23.76
C GLY A 559 -11.90 5.25 25.23
N LYS A 560 -12.89 5.42 26.11
CA LYS A 560 -12.68 5.51 27.57
C LYS A 560 -12.19 4.17 28.14
N THR A 561 -12.79 3.06 27.70
CA THR A 561 -12.42 1.70 28.11
C THR A 561 -10.98 1.35 27.68
N LEU A 562 -10.57 1.77 26.48
CA LEU A 562 -9.19 1.61 25.99
C LEU A 562 -8.18 2.44 26.78
N SER A 563 -8.56 3.67 27.18
CA SER A 563 -7.72 4.52 28.03
C SER A 563 -7.52 3.89 29.41
N ASP A 564 -8.60 3.40 30.02
CA ASP A 564 -8.56 2.76 31.35
C ASP A 564 -7.75 1.45 31.34
N LEU A 565 -7.87 0.65 30.27
CA LEU A 565 -7.07 -0.56 30.07
C LEU A 565 -5.57 -0.24 29.89
N LYS A 566 -5.25 0.84 29.18
CA LYS A 566 -3.86 1.29 29.01
C LYS A 566 -3.26 1.75 30.33
N GLN A 567 -4.01 2.53 31.10
CA GLN A 567 -3.58 3.06 32.40
C GLN A 567 -3.34 1.93 33.42
N LYS A 568 -4.25 0.93 33.49
CA LYS A 568 -4.03 -0.28 34.31
C LYS A 568 -2.79 -1.07 33.91
N ARG A 569 -2.52 -1.18 32.60
CA ARG A 569 -1.34 -1.91 32.11
C ARG A 569 -0.03 -1.19 32.43
N GLU A 570 -0.01 0.13 32.35
CA GLU A 570 1.12 0.97 32.76
C GLU A 570 1.36 0.87 34.29
N GLU A 571 0.30 0.84 35.10
CA GLU A 571 0.40 0.62 36.54
C GLU A 571 0.93 -0.78 36.90
N GLU A 572 0.50 -1.82 36.19
CA GLU A 572 1.00 -3.19 36.37
C GLU A 572 2.47 -3.33 35.97
N GLU A 573 2.90 -2.69 34.88
CA GLU A 573 4.31 -2.66 34.47
C GLU A 573 5.17 -1.90 35.49
N MET A 574 4.69 -0.75 35.99
CA MET A 574 5.37 0.00 37.06
C MET A 574 5.51 -0.81 38.36
N LYS A 575 4.48 -1.58 38.74
CA LYS A 575 4.55 -2.51 39.87
C LYS A 575 5.58 -3.63 39.64
N LYS A 576 5.61 -4.23 38.44
CA LYS A 576 6.60 -5.28 38.11
C LYS A 576 8.04 -4.75 38.14
N ILE A 577 8.26 -3.54 37.63
CA ILE A 577 9.58 -2.88 37.68
C ILE A 577 9.97 -2.60 39.14
N ALA A 578 9.05 -2.08 39.95
CA ALA A 578 9.30 -1.84 41.37
C ALA A 578 9.60 -3.13 42.15
N GLU A 579 8.92 -4.23 41.85
CA GLU A 579 9.17 -5.53 42.47
C GLU A 579 10.51 -6.13 42.03
N ALA A 580 10.87 -6.03 40.75
CA ALA A 580 12.17 -6.46 40.23
C ALA A 580 13.32 -5.68 40.89
N ASN A 581 13.19 -4.35 41.01
CA ASN A 581 14.18 -3.52 41.69
C ASN A 581 14.29 -3.83 43.20
N ARG A 582 13.19 -4.25 43.86
CA ARG A 582 13.22 -4.71 45.25
C ARG A 582 13.95 -6.06 45.37
N ARG A 583 13.70 -7.00 44.46
CA ARG A 583 14.39 -8.30 44.43
C ARG A 583 15.89 -8.13 44.20
N GLU A 584 16.29 -7.30 43.25
CA GLU A 584 17.70 -7.00 42.96
C GLU A 584 18.41 -6.37 44.18
N LYS A 585 17.75 -5.46 44.90
CA LYS A 585 18.30 -4.89 46.16
C LYS A 585 18.49 -5.93 47.25
N ILE A 586 17.53 -6.83 47.44
CA ILE A 586 17.61 -7.92 48.44
C ILE A 586 18.74 -8.89 48.06
N GLU A 587 18.84 -9.25 46.78
CA GLU A 587 19.87 -10.14 46.25
C GLU A 587 21.27 -9.52 46.39
N THR A 588 21.41 -8.21 46.15
CA THR A 588 22.65 -7.46 46.36
C THR A 588 23.05 -7.41 47.84
N GLN A 589 22.08 -7.23 48.75
CA GLN A 589 22.33 -7.28 50.20
C GLN A 589 22.79 -8.68 50.65
N LEU A 590 22.11 -9.74 50.20
CA LEU A 590 22.48 -11.12 50.49
C LEU A 590 23.88 -11.46 49.93
N ALA A 591 24.20 -11.00 48.72
CA ALA A 591 25.52 -11.19 48.13
C ALA A 591 26.62 -10.48 48.94
N LYS A 592 26.35 -9.25 49.40
CA LYS A 592 27.26 -8.51 50.29
C LYS A 592 27.45 -9.21 51.63
N GLN A 593 26.39 -9.79 52.19
CA GLN A 593 26.42 -10.50 53.48
C GLN A 593 27.22 -11.80 53.37
N ARG A 594 27.01 -12.58 52.30
CA ARG A 594 27.84 -13.76 51.97
C ARG A 594 29.31 -13.41 51.79
N ALA A 595 29.62 -12.29 51.12
CA ALA A 595 31.00 -11.84 50.96
C ALA A 595 31.66 -11.47 52.30
N ILE A 596 30.92 -10.83 53.22
CA ILE A 596 31.42 -10.50 54.56
C ILE A 596 31.69 -11.77 55.37
N GLU A 597 30.76 -12.73 55.37
CA GLU A 597 30.91 -14.03 56.04
C GLU A 597 32.12 -14.80 55.52
N GLN A 598 32.34 -14.78 54.19
CA GLN A 598 33.48 -15.44 53.56
C GLN A 598 34.81 -14.78 53.95
N ILE A 599 34.86 -13.44 54.03
CA ILE A 599 36.05 -12.72 54.52
C ILE A 599 36.33 -13.01 55.99
N GLU A 600 35.29 -13.15 56.81
CA GLU A 600 35.44 -13.45 58.23
C GLU A 600 35.90 -14.90 58.46
N ALA A 601 35.36 -15.85 57.70
CA ALA A 601 35.81 -17.24 57.69
C ALA A 601 37.29 -17.36 57.27
N ASP A 602 37.69 -16.64 56.21
CA ASP A 602 39.10 -16.59 55.77
C ASP A 602 40.02 -15.98 56.82
N LYS A 603 39.58 -14.90 57.50
CA LYS A 603 40.32 -14.30 58.61
C LYS A 603 40.45 -15.25 59.79
N ARG A 604 39.40 -16.02 60.10
CA ARG A 604 39.41 -17.02 61.16
C ARG A 604 40.37 -18.17 60.83
N ALA A 605 40.29 -18.72 59.62
CA ALA A 605 41.20 -19.75 59.13
C ALA A 605 42.66 -19.29 59.12
N ARG A 606 42.94 -18.03 58.76
CA ARG A 606 44.30 -17.45 58.84
C ARG A 606 44.79 -17.29 60.28
N ARG A 607 43.93 -16.90 61.22
CA ARG A 607 44.29 -16.83 62.64
C ARG A 607 44.54 -18.21 63.23
N GLU A 608 43.74 -19.20 62.88
CA GLU A 608 43.91 -20.60 63.30
C GLU A 608 45.20 -21.19 62.71
N LYS A 609 45.50 -20.90 61.43
CA LYS A 609 46.74 -21.35 60.78
C LYS A 609 47.98 -20.66 61.36
N ALA A 610 47.91 -19.35 61.62
CA ALA A 610 48.99 -18.61 62.29
C ALA A 610 49.19 -19.03 63.76
N ALA A 611 48.11 -19.45 64.46
CA ALA A 611 48.20 -20.01 65.80
C ALA A 611 48.78 -21.44 65.79
N ALA A 612 48.45 -22.25 64.78
CA ALA A 612 49.03 -23.57 64.56
C ALA A 612 50.53 -23.50 64.20
N GLU A 613 50.94 -22.53 63.38
CA GLU A 613 52.34 -22.28 63.02
C GLU A 613 53.17 -21.73 64.19
N LYS A 614 52.54 -21.17 65.23
CA LYS A 614 53.22 -20.70 66.45
C LYS A 614 53.51 -21.80 67.48
N ASN A 615 52.94 -22.99 67.33
CA ASN A 615 53.00 -24.08 68.31
C ASN A 615 53.68 -25.38 67.81
N GLY A 616 54.30 -25.41 66.63
CA GLY A 616 54.96 -26.62 66.11
C GLY A 616 56.24 -26.33 65.34
N GLY A 617 57.38 -26.75 65.88
CA GLY A 617 58.67 -26.68 65.22
C GLY A 617 59.04 -27.93 64.42
N ILE A 618 60.04 -27.73 63.54
CA ILE A 618 60.97 -28.69 62.92
C ILE A 618 60.58 -29.34 61.56
N VAL A 619 61.34 -28.90 60.54
CA VAL A 619 62.00 -29.56 59.37
C VAL A 619 61.52 -30.94 58.86
N GLY A 620 61.32 -31.04 57.53
CA GLY A 620 61.31 -32.29 56.75
C GLY A 620 60.86 -32.12 55.29
N ASP A 621 61.41 -32.90 54.35
CA ASP A 621 61.67 -32.60 52.93
C ASP A 621 60.75 -33.35 51.89
N VAL A 622 60.43 -32.71 50.73
CA VAL A 622 60.02 -33.18 49.34
C VAL A 622 58.77 -34.12 49.17
N PRO A 623 57.99 -34.21 48.02
CA PRO A 623 58.09 -33.62 46.67
C PRO A 623 56.89 -32.82 46.10
N THR A 624 57.24 -32.00 45.10
CA THR A 624 56.43 -31.31 44.08
C THR A 624 55.50 -32.20 43.22
N PRO A 625 54.33 -31.67 42.83
CA PRO A 625 53.79 -31.79 41.48
C PRO A 625 53.84 -30.44 40.75
N LYS A 626 54.21 -30.48 39.47
CA LYS A 626 54.43 -29.34 38.57
C LYS A 626 53.22 -28.37 38.53
N PRO A 627 53.41 -27.06 38.77
CA PRO A 627 52.41 -26.05 38.49
C PRO A 627 52.37 -25.69 37.00
N GLN A 628 51.16 -25.62 36.45
CA GLN A 628 50.87 -24.84 35.25
C GLN A 628 51.24 -23.36 35.49
N PRO A 629 51.66 -22.59 34.46
CA PRO A 629 52.08 -21.22 34.65
C PRO A 629 50.89 -20.34 35.05
N ILE A 630 50.77 -20.08 36.35
CA ILE A 630 49.97 -19.00 36.90
C ILE A 630 50.76 -17.71 36.64
N VAL A 631 50.27 -16.91 35.71
CA VAL A 631 50.72 -15.54 35.48
C VAL A 631 50.56 -14.78 36.81
N PRO A 632 51.62 -14.19 37.38
CA PRO A 632 51.48 -13.38 38.58
C PRO A 632 50.53 -12.20 38.29
N PRO A 633 49.67 -11.80 39.24
CA PRO A 633 48.90 -10.57 39.09
C PRO A 633 49.90 -9.43 38.89
N GLN A 634 49.81 -8.76 37.73
CA GLN A 634 50.69 -7.63 37.45
C GLN A 634 50.53 -6.59 38.57
N PRO A 635 51.63 -6.00 39.06
CA PRO A 635 51.54 -4.86 39.97
C PRO A 635 50.65 -3.78 39.32
N ALA A 636 49.82 -3.12 40.12
CA ALA A 636 49.02 -2.00 39.66
C ALA A 636 49.96 -0.99 38.97
N ARG A 637 49.82 -0.84 37.65
CA ARG A 637 50.66 0.05 36.86
C ARG A 637 50.43 1.48 37.37
N GLN A 638 51.46 2.06 37.98
CA GLN A 638 51.51 3.50 38.21
C GLN A 638 51.77 4.16 36.86
N TYR A 639 50.94 5.13 36.51
CA TYR A 639 51.09 5.92 35.29
C TYR A 639 51.43 7.34 35.70
N ASP A 640 52.48 7.90 35.11
CA ASP A 640 52.92 9.27 35.39
C ASP A 640 52.13 10.31 34.58
N GLU A 641 51.37 9.85 33.57
CA GLU A 641 50.65 10.68 32.61
C GLU A 641 49.17 10.28 32.49
N CYS A 642 48.34 11.25 32.13
CA CYS A 642 46.90 11.12 31.95
C CYS A 642 46.48 11.77 30.63
N ASN A 643 45.92 10.99 29.70
CA ASN A 643 45.36 11.51 28.46
C ASN A 643 43.86 11.81 28.64
N LEU A 644 43.50 13.09 28.67
CA LEU A 644 42.11 13.51 28.83
C LEU A 644 41.49 13.92 27.50
N GLN A 645 40.36 13.30 27.18
CA GLN A 645 39.49 13.67 26.08
C GLN A 645 38.25 14.39 26.63
N VAL A 646 38.01 15.63 26.21
CA VAL A 646 36.86 16.42 26.65
C VAL A 646 36.00 16.82 25.46
N ARG A 647 34.71 16.49 25.52
CA ARG A 647 33.71 16.93 24.52
C ARG A 647 33.11 18.28 24.95
N LEU A 648 33.27 19.30 24.11
CA LEU A 648 32.75 20.65 24.34
C LEU A 648 31.25 20.74 24.05
N SER A 649 30.62 21.84 24.45
CA SER A 649 29.17 22.07 24.29
C SER A 649 28.71 22.18 22.83
N ASP A 650 29.60 22.58 21.93
CA ASP A 650 29.36 22.63 20.47
C ASP A 650 29.46 21.25 19.79
N GLY A 651 29.78 20.21 20.56
CA GLY A 651 29.95 18.84 20.09
C GLY A 651 31.36 18.50 19.58
N SER A 652 32.27 19.47 19.50
CA SER A 652 33.68 19.24 19.19
C SER A 652 34.40 18.54 20.33
N THR A 653 35.58 17.96 20.07
CA THR A 653 36.33 17.18 21.06
C THR A 653 37.79 17.62 21.09
N VAL A 654 38.27 17.93 22.28
CA VAL A 654 39.64 18.36 22.55
C VAL A 654 40.37 17.32 23.40
N ARG A 655 41.68 17.15 23.17
CA ARG A 655 42.52 16.18 23.87
C ARG A 655 43.77 16.87 24.37
N GLN A 656 44.15 16.57 25.62
CA GLN A 656 45.42 17.03 26.17
C GLN A 656 46.00 15.99 27.13
N LEU A 657 47.34 15.93 27.14
CA LEU A 657 48.13 15.13 28.06
C LEU A 657 48.45 15.95 29.33
N PHE A 658 48.12 15.40 30.49
CA PHE A 658 48.40 15.96 31.81
C PHE A 658 49.31 15.01 32.60
N LYS A 659 49.98 15.51 33.64
CA LYS A 659 50.68 14.64 34.59
C LYS A 659 49.67 14.03 35.56
N ALA A 660 49.88 12.80 36.00
CA ALA A 660 48.98 12.11 36.93
C ALA A 660 48.83 12.82 38.29
N ALA A 661 49.85 13.60 38.68
CA ALA A 661 49.87 14.45 39.87
C ALA A 661 49.29 15.87 39.65
N ASP A 662 48.93 16.25 38.43
CA ASP A 662 48.29 17.54 38.18
C ASP A 662 46.94 17.61 38.92
N ARG A 663 46.62 18.78 39.46
CA ARG A 663 45.32 19.06 40.09
C ARG A 663 44.24 19.24 39.03
N PHE A 664 43.00 18.87 39.38
CA PHE A 664 41.85 19.01 38.48
C PHE A 664 41.57 20.46 38.08
N GLU A 665 41.94 21.43 38.93
CA GLU A 665 41.91 22.87 38.63
C GLU A 665 42.59 23.21 37.29
N LYS A 666 43.73 22.59 37.00
CA LYS A 666 44.49 22.80 35.75
C LYS A 666 43.71 22.33 34.51
N VAL A 667 42.88 21.29 34.65
CA VAL A 667 41.99 20.82 33.58
C VAL A 667 40.84 21.81 33.37
N MET A 668 40.28 22.35 34.46
CA MET A 668 39.22 23.36 34.40
C MET A 668 39.73 24.67 33.75
N GLU A 669 40.95 25.11 34.07
CA GLU A 669 41.60 26.26 33.42
C GLU A 669 41.85 26.03 31.93
N TRP A 670 42.33 24.83 31.55
CA TRP A 670 42.51 24.48 30.15
C TRP A 670 41.20 24.55 29.35
N ILE A 671 40.10 24.02 29.89
CA ILE A 671 38.79 24.08 29.23
C ILE A 671 38.28 25.52 29.18
N ARG A 672 38.47 26.34 30.22
CA ARG A 672 38.16 27.78 30.20
C ARG A 672 38.95 28.54 29.13
N GLY A 673 40.20 28.14 28.85
CA GLY A 673 41.00 28.71 27.76
C GLY A 673 40.54 28.28 26.37
N THR A 674 39.79 27.18 26.25
CA THR A 674 39.36 26.59 24.98
C THR A 674 37.90 26.94 24.63
N GLN A 675 37.09 27.36 25.60
CA GLN A 675 35.65 27.63 25.45
C GLN A 675 35.33 29.10 25.79
N GLN A 676 34.57 29.79 24.93
CA GLN A 676 34.06 31.13 25.21
C GLN A 676 32.78 31.09 26.09
N SER A 677 32.90 31.72 27.26
CA SER A 677 31.86 32.36 28.10
C SER A 677 30.70 31.52 28.66
N GLY A 678 30.77 31.19 29.96
CA GLY A 678 29.65 30.74 30.81
C GLY A 678 30.04 29.77 31.94
N PRO A 679 29.26 29.63 33.03
CA PRO A 679 29.52 28.62 34.05
C PRO A 679 29.24 27.21 33.53
N PHE A 680 30.17 26.27 33.76
CA PHE A 680 30.06 24.88 33.31
C PHE A 680 30.58 23.90 34.37
N ILE A 681 30.15 22.64 34.26
CA ILE A 681 30.71 21.51 34.99
C ILE A 681 31.21 20.44 34.02
N LEU A 682 32.14 19.59 34.46
CA LEU A 682 32.61 18.44 33.69
C LEU A 682 31.92 17.17 34.18
N VAL A 683 31.43 16.36 33.26
CA VAL A 683 30.70 15.12 33.58
C VAL A 683 31.36 13.93 32.91
N GLN A 684 31.57 12.86 33.67
CA GLN A 684 31.93 11.54 33.17
C GLN A 684 30.67 10.68 33.13
N ASN A 685 30.39 10.04 31.99
CA ASN A 685 29.18 9.22 31.82
C ASN A 685 29.31 7.81 32.41
N PHE A 686 30.54 7.29 32.55
CA PHE A 686 30.78 5.95 33.08
C PHE A 686 32.16 5.83 33.77
N PRO A 687 32.21 5.51 35.08
CA PRO A 687 31.09 5.63 36.03
C PRO A 687 30.56 7.06 36.07
N LYS A 688 29.25 7.22 36.31
CA LYS A 688 28.62 8.55 36.28
C LYS A 688 29.15 9.41 37.42
N LYS A 689 29.87 10.49 37.10
CA LYS A 689 30.46 11.41 38.08
C LYS A 689 30.46 12.83 37.54
N ASP A 690 29.94 13.75 38.34
CA ASP A 690 29.92 15.17 38.04
C ASP A 690 31.06 15.83 38.83
N PHE A 691 31.95 16.53 38.14
CA PHE A 691 33.08 17.25 38.72
C PHE A 691 32.75 18.74 38.80
N ASN A 692 32.84 19.30 40.01
CA ASN A 692 32.57 20.71 40.29
C ASN A 692 33.80 21.39 40.93
N GLU A 693 33.67 22.65 41.34
CA GLU A 693 34.77 23.41 41.94
C GLU A 693 35.31 22.76 43.24
N ASN A 694 34.53 21.92 43.92
CA ASN A 694 35.00 21.21 45.11
C ASN A 694 36.01 20.10 44.78
N ASP A 695 36.14 19.66 43.52
CA ASP A 695 37.13 18.66 43.12
C ASP A 695 38.45 19.27 42.63
N ASN A 696 38.54 20.60 42.53
CA ASN A 696 39.74 21.31 42.02
C ASN A 696 41.01 20.99 42.80
N HIS A 697 40.90 20.72 44.11
CA HIS A 697 42.05 20.42 44.98
C HIS A 697 42.60 18.99 44.80
N LYS A 698 41.85 18.08 44.17
CA LYS A 698 42.23 16.67 44.01
C LYS A 698 43.10 16.47 42.77
N THR A 699 43.98 15.47 42.82
CA THR A 699 44.80 15.08 41.67
C THR A 699 44.02 14.21 40.68
N LEU A 700 44.46 14.14 39.42
CA LEU A 700 43.85 13.26 38.41
C LEU A 700 43.90 11.77 38.82
N THR A 701 44.93 11.38 39.58
CA THR A 701 45.06 10.04 40.16
C THR A 701 43.96 9.77 41.21
N GLU A 702 43.75 10.71 42.14
CA GLU A 702 42.69 10.61 43.17
C GLU A 702 41.28 10.61 42.55
N LEU A 703 41.12 11.27 41.41
CA LEU A 703 39.85 11.32 40.68
C LEU A 703 39.58 10.08 39.83
N GLY A 704 40.56 9.17 39.68
CA GLY A 704 40.43 7.94 38.88
C GLY A 704 40.42 8.19 37.38
N LEU A 705 41.03 9.28 36.91
CA LEU A 705 41.07 9.67 35.50
C LEU A 705 42.33 9.16 34.77
N VAL A 706 43.24 8.53 35.50
CA VAL A 706 44.51 7.96 34.99
C VAL A 706 44.30 6.49 34.61
N PRO A 707 44.85 5.98 33.48
CA PRO A 707 45.73 6.66 32.52
C PRO A 707 45.01 7.48 31.44
N SER A 708 43.69 7.32 31.30
CA SER A 708 42.90 8.07 30.32
C SER A 708 41.48 8.31 30.82
N GLY A 709 40.95 9.52 30.59
CA GLY A 709 39.61 9.91 30.99
C GLY A 709 38.82 10.56 29.86
N SER A 710 37.51 10.31 29.80
CA SER A 710 36.59 10.94 28.84
C SER A 710 35.54 11.75 29.59
N LEU A 711 35.58 13.07 29.41
CA LEU A 711 34.68 14.03 30.06
C LEU A 711 33.83 14.78 29.03
N MET A 712 32.71 15.33 29.48
CA MET A 712 31.82 16.17 28.69
C MET A 712 31.53 17.47 29.43
N VAL A 713 31.57 18.59 28.72
CA VAL A 713 31.16 19.89 29.26
C VAL A 713 29.63 19.96 29.31
N LYS A 714 29.10 20.27 30.49
CA LYS A 714 27.68 20.56 30.70
C LYS A 714 27.53 22.00 31.17
N ALA A 715 26.90 22.85 30.36
CA ALA A 715 26.62 24.23 30.72
C ALA A 715 25.58 24.29 31.86
N LEU A 716 25.81 25.17 32.84
CA LEU A 716 24.84 25.48 33.89
C LEU A 716 23.93 26.60 33.37
N ALA A 717 22.63 26.33 33.22
CA ALA A 717 21.67 27.36 32.82
C ALA A 717 21.56 28.42 33.92
N HIS A 718 21.62 29.70 33.56
CA HIS A 718 21.27 30.80 34.46
C HIS A 718 19.79 30.67 34.86
N PHE A 719 19.54 30.30 36.11
CA PHE A 719 18.26 30.61 36.74
C PHE A 719 18.26 32.11 37.02
N GLN A 720 17.52 32.87 36.20
CA GLN A 720 17.04 34.19 36.60
C GLN A 720 16.08 33.98 37.78
N THR A 721 16.47 34.42 38.97
CA THR A 721 15.57 34.75 40.07
C THR A 721 14.69 35.93 39.70
#